data_AF-A0A251QBT4-F1
#
_entry.id   AF-A0A251QBT4-F1
#
_cell.length_a   1.000
_cell.length_b   1.000
_cell.length_c   1.000
_cell.angle_alpha   90.00
_cell.angle_beta   90.00
_cell.angle_gamma   90.00
#
_symmetry.space_group_name_H-M   'P 1'
#
loop_
_entity.id
_entity.type
_entity.pdbx_description
1 polymer ?
#
loop_
_entity_poly.entity_id
_entity_poly.type
_entity_poly.pdbx_seq_one_letter_code
_entity_poly.pdbx_strand_id
1 'polypeptide(L)'
;MNLMGCQFLEKIPDLSGIPNIKYLDLTNCTRLVEVHGSVGFLDKLVELDLSGCVKLMRFGTTLRLKSLEELCLVGCETLESFPEIEVEMESLWCLDISGSGVRELPPSIAYLTGLRLLDLRGCFNLTRFATLRLKSLENLDLRNCKSLESFPEIEVEIESLRFLRISESGIRGLPPSIAYLTGLRLLDLRGCFNLTRFATLRLKSLEELDLSNCKSLESFPEIEVEMESLRVLRLSGSGIRGLPPSIAYLTGLRLLNLSGFFNLTRFATLRLKSLENLDLSNCKSLESFPEIEVEMESLRVLRLSGSGIRGLPPSIAYLTGLRLLDLRGCFNLTRFATLRLKSLENLDLSNCKSLESFPEIEVEMESLRVLRLSGSGIRGLPPSIAYLTGLRLLDLRGCFNLTRFATLRLKSLENLDLSNCKSLESFPEIEVEMESLWGLNISGSGVRELPPSIAYLTGLRLLDLRGCFNLTRFATLRMKSLKNLDLSDCKSLESFPEIEVEMESLRFLRLSGSGIRGLPPSIAYLTGLRLLDLRGCFNLTRFATLRLKSLEELDLSNCKSLESFPEIEVEMESLRVLRLSGSGIRGLPPSIAYLTGLRLLDLRGCFNLTRFATLRLKSLEELDLSDCKSLENFPEIEVEMESLWFLSISGSGVRELPSSIAYFTGLEILQADYCENFTVTGNSELLPNLYEFSLMGCNLSKISFLRLLCWSTVTELFLSQSNFVNLPISFSKFVNLRNLYLINCQSLLEIPEQVLPRRIEFVELDNCTSLEKIPKLAWVLLDNCTSLEKIPELPRKDDHMYLSLTNCVRLCGYDITEHIFLNQVSVSSPHSLFEIILPGDEVPKWFSCCKDATTVRQYLSCRYDAGCEVSFEIPPNLKWETLRLVLCAGNIGSAKILLNGKLVNVAHFELDAVHLYDECVELLESHVYLTSIPLLETRQSNRHARYVFEEPPTKQVNTCQVIFDLRGKVPAPVKIPCGVHLLGHRVADVSETDVVDHGPTQLLPDAMAVDDDIYDDQHQDCGQEASPIRLHGTSSTLVIMKLNG
;
A
#
# COMPACT_ATOMS: atom_id res chain seq x y z
N MET A 1 45.32 -19.12 22.81
CA MET A 1 45.00 -20.02 21.70
C MET A 1 43.65 -19.58 21.18
N ASN A 2 43.55 -19.24 19.91
CA ASN A 2 42.28 -18.87 19.29
C ASN A 2 41.95 -19.92 18.24
N LEU A 3 40.76 -20.51 18.37
CA LEU A 3 40.19 -21.52 17.49
C LEU A 3 38.76 -21.10 17.07
N MET A 4 38.43 -19.80 17.17
CA MET A 4 37.12 -19.26 16.86
C MET A 4 36.64 -19.72 15.47
N GLY A 5 35.39 -20.16 15.38
CA GLY A 5 34.72 -20.53 14.13
C GLY A 5 35.22 -21.84 13.50
N CYS A 6 35.99 -22.68 14.22
CA CYS A 6 36.47 -23.96 13.68
C CYS A 6 35.32 -24.95 13.40
N GLN A 7 34.79 -24.90 12.18
CA GLN A 7 33.58 -25.64 11.75
C GLN A 7 33.66 -27.16 11.83
N PHE A 8 34.87 -27.74 11.95
CA PHE A 8 35.10 -29.20 12.00
C PHE A 8 35.68 -29.68 13.34
N LEU A 9 35.87 -28.80 14.32
CA LEU A 9 36.42 -29.15 15.62
C LEU A 9 35.35 -29.86 16.45
N GLU A 10 35.48 -31.18 16.63
CA GLU A 10 34.53 -31.96 17.44
C GLU A 10 34.97 -32.16 18.90
N LYS A 11 36.29 -32.15 19.17
CA LYS A 11 36.84 -32.31 20.52
C LYS A 11 38.10 -31.46 20.71
N ILE A 12 38.24 -30.87 21.90
CA ILE A 12 39.53 -30.33 22.36
C ILE A 12 40.31 -31.45 23.06
N PRO A 13 41.58 -31.73 22.66
CA PRO A 13 42.40 -32.79 23.24
C PRO A 13 42.97 -32.40 24.61
N ASP A 14 43.78 -33.28 25.20
CA ASP A 14 44.54 -32.96 26.41
C ASP A 14 45.47 -31.75 26.19
N LEU A 15 45.30 -30.71 27.01
CA LEU A 15 46.10 -29.49 27.02
C LEU A 15 47.10 -29.44 28.20
N SER A 16 47.27 -30.52 28.96
CA SER A 16 48.21 -30.62 30.08
C SER A 16 49.65 -30.23 29.71
N GLY A 17 50.05 -30.48 28.45
CA GLY A 17 51.36 -30.13 27.90
C GLY A 17 51.60 -28.63 27.64
N ILE A 18 50.58 -27.76 27.76
CA ILE A 18 50.70 -26.30 27.53
C ILE A 18 50.27 -25.45 28.76
N PRO A 19 50.84 -25.67 29.96
CA PRO A 19 50.39 -25.07 31.23
C PRO A 19 50.60 -23.55 31.35
N ASN A 20 51.15 -22.89 30.31
CA ASN A 20 51.37 -21.44 30.26
C ASN A 20 50.30 -20.69 29.44
N ILE A 21 49.28 -21.37 28.94
CA ILE A 21 48.16 -20.75 28.21
C ILE A 21 47.37 -19.81 29.14
N LYS A 22 47.09 -18.60 28.64
CA LYS A 22 46.30 -17.56 29.33
C LYS A 22 44.92 -17.30 28.74
N TYR A 23 44.75 -17.55 27.45
CA TYR A 23 43.51 -17.26 26.72
C TYR A 23 43.17 -18.50 25.89
N LEU A 24 41.93 -18.98 25.96
CA LEU A 24 41.41 -20.05 25.12
C LEU A 24 40.04 -19.63 24.56
N ASP A 25 40.04 -19.24 23.29
CA ASP A 25 38.85 -18.84 22.54
C ASP A 25 38.44 -19.99 21.60
N LEU A 26 37.22 -20.48 21.79
CA LEU A 26 36.57 -21.56 21.06
C LEU A 26 35.25 -21.08 20.44
N THR A 27 35.02 -19.77 20.35
CA THR A 27 33.72 -19.20 20.05
C THR A 27 33.22 -19.58 18.66
N ASN A 28 31.94 -19.89 18.51
CA ASN A 28 31.27 -20.40 17.32
C ASN A 28 31.86 -21.73 16.77
N CYS A 29 32.50 -22.57 17.58
CA CYS A 29 32.82 -23.95 17.21
C CYS A 29 31.57 -24.84 17.25
N THR A 30 30.65 -24.68 16.31
CA THR A 30 29.31 -25.30 16.30
C THR A 30 29.27 -26.84 16.23
N ARG A 31 30.41 -27.49 15.95
CA ARG A 31 30.58 -28.96 16.03
C ARG A 31 31.26 -29.45 17.30
N LEU A 32 31.74 -28.58 18.19
CA LEU A 32 32.45 -28.97 19.40
C LEU A 32 31.49 -29.70 20.34
N VAL A 33 31.80 -30.96 20.65
CA VAL A 33 31.00 -31.84 21.52
C VAL A 33 31.62 -31.96 22.92
N GLU A 34 32.95 -32.01 22.99
CA GLU A 34 33.67 -32.30 24.23
C GLU A 34 34.94 -31.47 24.38
N VAL A 35 35.09 -30.84 25.54
CA VAL A 35 36.34 -30.23 26.00
C VAL A 35 36.97 -31.16 27.03
N HIS A 36 38.19 -31.62 26.76
CA HIS A 36 38.90 -32.54 27.65
C HIS A 36 39.13 -31.93 29.05
N GLY A 37 38.96 -32.76 30.10
CA GLY A 37 38.97 -32.31 31.50
C GLY A 37 40.25 -31.60 31.94
N SER A 38 41.37 -31.82 31.25
CA SER A 38 42.63 -31.07 31.44
C SER A 38 42.47 -29.56 31.39
N VAL A 39 41.51 -29.05 30.61
CA VAL A 39 41.26 -27.60 30.50
C VAL A 39 40.87 -27.01 31.84
N GLY A 40 40.19 -27.77 32.71
CA GLY A 40 39.81 -27.36 34.06
C GLY A 40 40.95 -27.24 35.08
N PHE A 41 42.18 -27.62 34.71
CA PHE A 41 43.37 -27.59 35.59
C PHE A 41 44.46 -26.61 35.12
N LEU A 42 44.15 -25.74 34.15
CA LEU A 42 45.08 -24.74 33.62
C LEU A 42 45.19 -23.53 34.57
N ASP A 43 45.96 -23.66 35.65
CA ASP A 43 46.13 -22.66 36.73
C ASP A 43 46.42 -21.21 36.25
N LYS A 44 46.98 -21.04 35.04
CA LYS A 44 47.34 -19.73 34.43
C LYS A 44 46.33 -19.20 33.40
N LEU A 45 45.25 -19.93 33.13
CA LEU A 45 44.19 -19.50 32.23
C LEU A 45 43.45 -18.31 32.87
N VAL A 46 43.31 -17.21 32.11
CA VAL A 46 42.66 -15.94 32.50
C VAL A 46 41.30 -15.82 31.83
N GLU A 47 41.18 -16.25 30.58
CA GLU A 47 39.95 -16.15 29.79
C GLU A 47 39.66 -17.47 29.08
N LEU A 48 38.41 -17.92 29.17
CA LEU A 48 37.89 -19.10 28.49
C LEU A 48 36.53 -18.78 27.86
N ASP A 49 36.49 -18.67 26.53
CA ASP A 49 35.27 -18.42 25.78
C ASP A 49 34.90 -19.63 24.91
N LEU A 50 33.67 -20.10 25.10
CA LEU A 50 33.02 -21.23 24.44
C LEU A 50 31.69 -20.80 23.80
N SER A 51 31.44 -19.50 23.67
CA SER A 51 30.18 -18.95 23.18
C SER A 51 29.79 -19.50 21.80
N GLY A 52 28.52 -19.82 21.58
CA GLY A 52 28.04 -20.39 20.31
C GLY A 52 28.44 -21.85 20.05
N CYS A 53 29.02 -22.57 21.02
CA CYS A 53 29.28 -24.01 20.91
C CYS A 53 28.00 -24.84 21.13
N VAL A 54 27.02 -24.70 20.23
CA VAL A 54 25.66 -25.28 20.34
C VAL A 54 25.57 -26.81 20.48
N LYS A 55 26.67 -27.55 20.23
CA LYS A 55 26.75 -29.02 20.39
C LYS A 55 27.58 -29.48 21.61
N LEU A 56 28.06 -28.55 22.43
CA LEU A 56 28.89 -28.86 23.59
C LEU A 56 28.06 -29.63 24.62
N MET A 57 28.37 -30.91 24.81
CA MET A 57 27.72 -31.78 25.79
C MET A 57 28.58 -32.00 27.04
N ARG A 58 29.92 -31.89 26.92
CA ARG A 58 30.86 -32.17 28.00
C ARG A 58 31.91 -31.07 28.12
N PHE A 59 31.88 -30.34 29.23
CA PHE A 59 32.83 -29.26 29.54
C PHE A 59 33.53 -29.55 30.89
N GLY A 60 34.46 -30.51 30.89
CA GLY A 60 35.07 -30.98 32.14
C GLY A 60 34.08 -31.60 33.14
N THR A 61 34.60 -32.05 34.28
CA THR A 61 33.79 -32.51 35.43
C THR A 61 34.09 -31.72 36.70
N THR A 62 35.29 -31.14 36.78
CA THR A 62 35.84 -30.41 37.93
C THR A 62 36.65 -29.21 37.42
N LEU A 63 36.60 -28.09 38.15
CA LEU A 63 37.36 -26.87 37.84
C LEU A 63 38.29 -26.48 39.00
N ARG A 64 39.52 -26.12 38.64
CA ARG A 64 40.58 -25.58 39.51
C ARG A 64 41.33 -24.43 38.84
N LEU A 65 40.62 -23.45 38.30
CA LEU A 65 41.18 -22.40 37.44
C LEU A 65 41.48 -21.11 38.22
N LYS A 66 42.56 -21.12 39.02
CA LYS A 66 42.84 -20.06 39.99
C LYS A 66 43.05 -18.65 39.41
N SER A 67 43.59 -18.54 38.19
CA SER A 67 43.82 -17.24 37.53
C SER A 67 42.67 -16.80 36.61
N LEU A 68 41.58 -17.57 36.52
CA LEU A 68 40.51 -17.29 35.57
C LEU A 68 39.75 -16.04 36.01
N GLU A 69 39.65 -15.06 35.13
CA GLU A 69 38.94 -13.79 35.31
C GLU A 69 37.56 -13.82 34.63
N GLU A 70 37.45 -14.50 33.47
CA GLU A 70 36.23 -14.58 32.66
C GLU A 70 35.97 -16.01 32.13
N LEU A 71 34.73 -16.48 32.25
CA LEU A 71 34.24 -17.74 31.67
C LEU A 71 32.91 -17.51 30.93
N CYS A 72 32.92 -17.77 29.63
CA CYS A 72 31.77 -17.59 28.74
C CYS A 72 31.33 -18.92 28.11
N LEU A 73 30.07 -19.30 28.31
CA LEU A 73 29.41 -20.51 27.81
C LEU A 73 28.10 -20.15 27.07
N VAL A 74 28.04 -18.95 26.49
CA VAL A 74 26.83 -18.39 25.89
C VAL A 74 26.30 -19.30 24.77
N GLY A 75 25.01 -19.61 24.74
CA GLY A 75 24.39 -20.43 23.69
C GLY A 75 24.90 -21.88 23.63
N CYS A 76 25.47 -22.42 24.72
CA CYS A 76 25.81 -23.85 24.83
C CYS A 76 24.54 -24.69 25.12
N GLU A 77 23.61 -24.74 24.17
CA GLU A 77 22.25 -25.28 24.32
C GLU A 77 22.19 -26.75 24.78
N THR A 78 23.20 -27.57 24.45
CA THR A 78 23.29 -28.99 24.84
C THR A 78 24.04 -29.26 26.14
N LEU A 79 24.59 -28.24 26.80
CA LEU A 79 25.37 -28.42 28.03
C LEU A 79 24.44 -28.53 29.24
N GLU A 80 24.06 -29.76 29.63
CA GLU A 80 23.03 -29.97 30.66
C GLU A 80 23.49 -29.71 32.10
N SER A 81 24.79 -29.78 32.38
CA SER A 81 25.37 -29.69 33.73
C SER A 81 26.56 -28.74 33.78
N PHE A 82 26.58 -27.84 34.77
CA PHE A 82 27.76 -27.03 35.08
C PHE A 82 28.76 -27.83 35.95
N PRO A 83 30.10 -27.66 35.78
CA PRO A 83 31.08 -28.45 36.52
C PRO A 83 31.17 -28.14 38.02
N GLU A 84 31.56 -29.14 38.81
CA GLU A 84 31.92 -28.93 40.22
C GLU A 84 33.21 -28.10 40.34
N ILE A 85 33.31 -27.30 41.40
CA ILE A 85 34.46 -26.43 41.68
C ILE A 85 35.14 -26.94 42.96
N GLU A 86 36.44 -27.21 42.90
CA GLU A 86 37.16 -27.85 44.01
C GLU A 86 38.07 -26.90 44.81
N VAL A 87 38.21 -25.65 44.36
CA VAL A 87 39.05 -24.61 45.01
C VAL A 87 38.37 -23.25 44.91
N GLU A 88 38.69 -22.35 45.84
CA GLU A 88 38.24 -20.96 45.75
C GLU A 88 38.88 -20.26 44.54
N MET A 89 38.05 -19.56 43.77
CA MET A 89 38.41 -18.83 42.56
C MET A 89 38.16 -17.33 42.78
N GLU A 90 39.15 -16.67 43.39
CA GLU A 90 39.10 -15.25 43.74
C GLU A 90 39.22 -14.31 42.52
N SER A 91 39.83 -14.77 41.42
CA SER A 91 40.00 -13.97 40.20
C SER A 91 38.74 -13.87 39.33
N LEU A 92 37.85 -14.85 39.38
CA LEU A 92 36.74 -14.95 38.42
C LEU A 92 35.70 -13.89 38.74
N TRP A 93 35.63 -12.83 37.94
CA TRP A 93 34.70 -11.73 38.14
C TRP A 93 33.46 -11.84 37.24
N CYS A 94 33.57 -12.53 36.09
CA CYS A 94 32.51 -12.72 35.11
C CYS A 94 32.24 -14.21 34.83
N LEU A 95 30.97 -14.63 34.95
CA LEU A 95 30.47 -15.92 34.49
C LEU A 95 29.21 -15.70 33.67
N ASP A 96 29.29 -15.85 32.35
CA ASP A 96 28.15 -15.79 31.45
C ASP A 96 27.86 -17.17 30.88
N ILE A 97 26.72 -17.74 31.26
CA ILE A 97 26.22 -19.02 30.72
C ILE A 97 24.85 -18.83 30.05
N SER A 98 24.51 -17.61 29.64
CA SER A 98 23.22 -17.27 29.03
C SER A 98 22.91 -18.12 27.79
N GLY A 99 21.67 -18.58 27.66
CA GLY A 99 21.23 -19.47 26.58
C GLY A 99 21.81 -20.89 26.64
N SER A 100 22.47 -21.29 27.74
CA SER A 100 22.96 -22.66 27.90
C SER A 100 21.85 -23.65 28.29
N GLY A 101 22.09 -24.93 28.04
CA GLY A 101 21.20 -26.03 28.41
C GLY A 101 21.17 -26.39 29.91
N VAL A 102 21.89 -25.64 30.75
CA VAL A 102 22.21 -26.03 32.13
C VAL A 102 20.94 -26.16 32.98
N ARG A 103 20.76 -27.35 33.58
CA ARG A 103 19.57 -27.71 34.35
C ARG A 103 19.65 -27.31 35.82
N GLU A 104 20.85 -27.34 36.39
CA GLU A 104 21.15 -26.90 37.75
C GLU A 104 22.59 -26.39 37.90
N LEU A 105 22.82 -25.46 38.84
CA LEU A 105 24.15 -25.04 39.28
C LEU A 105 24.55 -25.82 40.54
N PRO A 106 25.78 -26.36 40.62
CA PRO A 106 26.23 -27.14 41.78
C PRO A 106 26.43 -26.25 43.02
N PRO A 107 26.32 -26.80 44.25
CA PRO A 107 26.59 -26.04 45.48
C PRO A 107 28.01 -25.46 45.55
N SER A 108 28.96 -26.05 44.82
CA SER A 108 30.34 -25.55 44.68
C SER A 108 30.43 -24.17 44.02
N ILE A 109 29.37 -23.67 43.39
CA ILE A 109 29.32 -22.31 42.83
C ILE A 109 29.67 -21.24 43.88
N ALA A 110 29.45 -21.53 45.18
CA ALA A 110 29.84 -20.68 46.29
C ALA A 110 31.37 -20.43 46.40
N TYR A 111 32.22 -21.25 45.77
CA TYR A 111 33.67 -21.06 45.72
C TYR A 111 34.13 -19.99 44.71
N LEU A 112 33.22 -19.43 43.89
CA LEU A 112 33.50 -18.30 43.01
C LEU A 112 33.50 -16.97 43.81
N THR A 113 34.40 -16.87 44.79
CA THR A 113 34.44 -15.78 45.78
C THR A 113 34.69 -14.40 45.17
N GLY A 114 35.33 -14.34 44.00
CA GLY A 114 35.54 -13.10 43.24
C GLY A 114 34.35 -12.63 42.40
N LEU A 115 33.31 -13.45 42.22
CA LEU A 115 32.32 -13.27 41.17
C LEU A 115 31.48 -12.01 41.37
N ARG A 116 31.45 -11.15 40.34
CA ARG A 116 30.69 -9.88 40.32
C ARG A 116 29.51 -9.92 39.36
N LEU A 117 29.60 -10.67 38.28
CA LEU A 117 28.55 -10.83 37.29
C LEU A 117 28.26 -12.32 37.07
N LEU A 118 27.01 -12.70 37.25
CA LEU A 118 26.48 -14.02 36.90
C LEU A 118 25.30 -13.84 35.95
N ASP A 119 25.48 -14.26 34.70
CA ASP A 119 24.46 -14.18 33.64
C ASP A 119 23.96 -15.58 33.25
N LEU A 120 22.64 -15.74 33.38
CA LEU A 120 21.88 -16.97 33.17
C LEU A 120 20.70 -16.71 32.23
N ARG A 121 20.72 -15.60 31.47
CA ARG A 121 19.61 -15.19 30.61
C ARG A 121 19.24 -16.26 29.61
N GLY A 122 17.97 -16.64 29.56
CA GLY A 122 17.48 -17.64 28.61
C GLY A 122 17.98 -19.06 28.86
N CYS A 123 18.48 -19.38 30.07
CA CYS A 123 18.69 -20.77 30.49
C CYS A 123 17.33 -21.47 30.69
N PHE A 124 16.66 -21.83 29.59
CA PHE A 124 15.27 -22.30 29.60
C PHE A 124 15.06 -23.59 30.40
N ASN A 125 16.10 -24.42 30.52
CA ASN A 125 16.08 -25.70 31.24
C ASN A 125 16.50 -25.58 32.72
N LEU A 126 16.90 -24.40 33.19
CA LEU A 126 17.34 -24.21 34.58
C LEU A 126 16.14 -24.41 35.53
N THR A 127 16.19 -25.46 36.35
CA THR A 127 15.12 -25.83 37.30
C THR A 127 15.51 -25.56 38.75
N ARG A 128 16.82 -25.66 39.07
CA ARG A 128 17.35 -25.51 40.43
C ARG A 128 18.54 -24.58 40.45
N PHE A 129 18.60 -23.74 41.48
CA PHE A 129 19.71 -22.85 41.78
C PHE A 129 20.10 -23.09 43.25
N ALA A 130 21.39 -23.31 43.54
CA ALA A 130 21.89 -23.63 44.88
C ALA A 130 21.81 -22.43 45.85
N THR A 131 21.99 -22.63 47.18
CA THR A 131 21.87 -21.51 48.13
C THR A 131 22.88 -20.39 47.84
N LEU A 132 22.41 -19.14 47.83
CA LEU A 132 23.22 -18.01 47.37
C LEU A 132 24.14 -17.53 48.50
N ARG A 133 25.45 -17.67 48.28
CA ARG A 133 26.53 -17.27 49.22
C ARG A 133 27.57 -16.30 48.63
N LEU A 134 27.36 -15.82 47.39
CA LEU A 134 28.32 -15.03 46.61
C LEU A 134 28.41 -13.58 47.09
N LYS A 135 29.29 -13.30 48.07
CA LYS A 135 29.43 -11.99 48.71
C LYS A 135 29.98 -10.87 47.83
N SER A 136 30.58 -11.18 46.68
CA SER A 136 31.14 -10.18 45.74
C SER A 136 30.19 -9.83 44.59
N LEU A 137 29.04 -10.51 44.49
CA LEU A 137 28.17 -10.47 43.32
C LEU A 137 27.47 -9.11 43.20
N GLU A 138 27.75 -8.33 42.15
CA GLU A 138 27.16 -7.02 41.88
C GLU A 138 25.91 -7.10 40.98
N ASN A 139 25.84 -8.09 40.08
CA ASN A 139 24.78 -8.28 39.10
C ASN A 139 24.42 -9.78 38.92
N LEU A 140 23.14 -10.11 39.06
CA LEU A 140 22.57 -11.43 38.78
C LEU A 140 21.43 -11.31 37.77
N ASP A 141 21.56 -11.97 36.62
CA ASP A 141 20.59 -11.91 35.53
C ASP A 141 20.02 -13.30 35.18
N LEU A 142 18.78 -13.54 35.60
CA LEU A 142 17.98 -14.75 35.46
C LEU A 142 16.82 -14.57 34.46
N ARG A 143 16.86 -13.55 33.60
CA ARG A 143 15.74 -13.28 32.68
C ARG A 143 15.47 -14.45 31.75
N ASN A 144 14.21 -14.68 31.39
CA ASN A 144 13.80 -15.80 30.54
C ASN A 144 14.12 -17.23 31.08
N CYS A 145 14.49 -17.40 32.36
CA CYS A 145 14.61 -18.71 33.01
C CYS A 145 13.22 -19.33 33.28
N LYS A 146 12.56 -19.84 32.23
CA LYS A 146 11.15 -20.25 32.27
C LYS A 146 10.86 -21.51 33.10
N SER A 147 11.85 -22.38 33.32
CA SER A 147 11.70 -23.58 34.16
C SER A 147 12.08 -23.36 35.63
N LEU A 148 12.59 -22.18 36.00
CA LEU A 148 13.02 -21.89 37.37
C LEU A 148 11.80 -21.52 38.21
N GLU A 149 11.25 -22.47 38.95
CA GLU A 149 10.01 -22.26 39.72
C GLU A 149 10.19 -21.48 41.03
N SER A 150 11.42 -21.42 41.58
CA SER A 150 11.73 -20.79 42.86
C SER A 150 13.08 -20.10 42.85
N PHE A 151 13.15 -18.90 43.43
CA PHE A 151 14.43 -18.24 43.72
C PHE A 151 15.14 -18.94 44.89
N PRO A 152 16.49 -19.07 44.89
CA PRO A 152 17.25 -19.71 45.98
C PRO A 152 17.12 -18.99 47.32
N GLU A 153 17.21 -19.76 48.40
CA GLU A 153 17.44 -19.21 49.74
C GLU A 153 18.83 -18.55 49.82
N ILE A 154 18.90 -17.45 50.58
CA ILE A 154 20.10 -16.66 50.81
C ILE A 154 20.49 -16.84 52.28
N GLU A 155 21.73 -17.25 52.54
CA GLU A 155 22.19 -17.57 53.91
C GLU A 155 23.04 -16.47 54.55
N VAL A 156 23.51 -15.50 53.77
CA VAL A 156 24.44 -14.43 54.19
C VAL A 156 23.95 -13.08 53.67
N GLU A 157 24.24 -12.00 54.40
CA GLU A 157 24.03 -10.65 53.88
C GLU A 157 24.97 -10.36 52.70
N ILE A 158 24.42 -9.78 51.63
CA ILE A 158 25.11 -9.44 50.38
C ILE A 158 24.89 -7.95 50.10
N GLU A 159 25.85 -7.12 50.53
CA GLU A 159 25.85 -5.67 50.32
C GLU A 159 26.32 -5.26 48.91
N SER A 160 27.02 -6.16 48.20
CA SER A 160 27.56 -5.91 46.85
C SER A 160 26.51 -5.92 45.75
N LEU A 161 25.44 -6.73 45.88
CA LEU A 161 24.46 -6.96 44.82
C LEU A 161 23.59 -5.73 44.60
N ARG A 162 23.70 -5.12 43.41
CA ARG A 162 22.97 -3.91 43.02
C ARG A 162 21.82 -4.20 42.08
N PHE A 163 21.98 -5.19 41.20
CA PHE A 163 21.01 -5.50 40.15
C PHE A 163 20.61 -6.97 40.21
N LEU A 164 19.31 -7.22 40.37
CA LEU A 164 18.71 -8.54 40.29
C LEU A 164 17.62 -8.50 39.22
N ARG A 165 17.87 -9.16 38.09
CA ARG A 165 16.91 -9.26 36.98
C ARG A 165 16.42 -10.69 36.85
N ILE A 166 15.11 -10.87 36.83
CA ILE A 166 14.45 -12.19 36.79
C ILE A 166 13.21 -12.14 35.88
N SER A 167 13.06 -11.08 35.07
CA SER A 167 11.90 -10.90 34.18
C SER A 167 11.70 -12.05 33.20
N GLU A 168 10.44 -12.37 32.91
CA GLU A 168 9.99 -13.48 32.05
C GLU A 168 10.45 -14.88 32.51
N SER A 169 10.73 -15.06 33.82
CA SER A 169 11.05 -16.36 34.44
C SER A 169 9.81 -17.13 34.92
N GLY A 170 10.02 -18.40 35.28
CA GLY A 170 8.98 -19.28 35.83
C GLY A 170 8.65 -19.08 37.31
N ILE A 171 9.29 -18.12 37.98
CA ILE A 171 9.30 -18.06 39.46
C ILE A 171 7.91 -17.83 40.05
N ARG A 172 7.55 -18.71 41.00
CA ARG A 172 6.27 -18.69 41.73
C ARG A 172 6.29 -17.79 42.97
N GLY A 173 7.48 -17.54 43.54
CA GLY A 173 7.68 -16.64 44.68
C GLY A 173 9.15 -16.39 45.02
N LEU A 174 9.40 -15.31 45.76
CA LEU A 174 10.71 -15.02 46.37
C LEU A 174 10.73 -15.43 47.86
N PRO A 175 11.83 -16.00 48.37
CA PRO A 175 11.94 -16.37 49.78
C PRO A 175 12.09 -15.15 50.70
N PRO A 176 11.76 -15.26 52.01
CA PRO A 176 11.98 -14.18 52.97
C PRO A 176 13.44 -13.73 53.10
N SER A 177 14.39 -14.63 52.80
CA SER A 177 15.82 -14.34 52.78
C SER A 177 16.22 -13.28 51.74
N ILE A 178 15.35 -12.90 50.80
CA ILE A 178 15.58 -11.79 49.86
C ILE A 178 15.96 -10.49 50.59
N ALA A 179 15.51 -10.31 51.84
CA ALA A 179 15.86 -9.18 52.69
C ALA A 179 17.37 -9.07 53.02
N TYR A 180 18.16 -10.13 52.83
CA TYR A 180 19.62 -10.12 53.01
C TYR A 180 20.39 -9.44 51.86
N LEU A 181 19.72 -9.07 50.77
CA LEU A 181 20.31 -8.30 49.66
C LEU A 181 20.32 -6.80 50.00
N THR A 182 21.08 -6.42 51.04
CA THR A 182 21.04 -5.09 51.67
C THR A 182 21.49 -3.96 50.74
N GLY A 183 22.30 -4.24 49.72
CA GLY A 183 22.77 -3.29 48.72
C GLY A 183 21.90 -3.17 47.46
N LEU A 184 20.81 -3.94 47.36
CA LEU A 184 20.04 -4.07 46.11
C LEU A 184 19.37 -2.76 45.73
N ARG A 185 19.61 -2.29 44.49
CA ARG A 185 19.07 -1.06 43.91
C ARG A 185 17.99 -1.31 42.88
N LEU A 186 18.05 -2.42 42.14
CA LEU A 186 17.05 -2.78 41.13
C LEU A 186 16.61 -4.23 41.30
N LEU A 187 15.30 -4.43 41.36
CA LEU A 187 14.65 -5.73 41.30
C LEU A 187 13.65 -5.74 40.14
N ASP A 188 14.00 -6.45 39.06
CA ASP A 188 13.14 -6.61 37.88
C ASP A 188 12.54 -8.02 37.83
N LEU A 189 11.23 -8.10 38.01
CA LEU A 189 10.39 -9.31 37.94
C LEU A 189 9.34 -9.20 36.83
N ARG A 190 9.51 -8.26 35.87
CA ARG A 190 8.53 -8.02 34.81
C ARG A 190 8.15 -9.31 34.08
N GLY A 191 6.87 -9.59 33.93
CA GLY A 191 6.40 -10.78 33.19
C GLY A 191 6.66 -12.12 33.88
N CYS A 192 6.96 -12.15 35.18
CA CYS A 192 6.92 -13.39 35.96
C CYS A 192 5.46 -13.83 36.14
N PHE A 193 4.88 -14.44 35.10
CA PHE A 193 3.44 -14.71 35.04
C PHE A 193 2.94 -15.63 36.15
N ASN A 194 3.80 -16.56 36.61
CA ASN A 194 3.49 -17.52 37.68
C ASN A 194 3.70 -16.97 39.10
N LEU A 195 4.19 -15.75 39.26
CA LEU A 195 4.49 -15.15 40.56
C LEU A 195 3.18 -14.97 41.35
N THR A 196 3.02 -15.71 42.45
CA THR A 196 1.81 -15.71 43.29
C THR A 196 2.04 -15.12 44.67
N ARG A 197 3.28 -15.15 45.17
CA ARG A 197 3.65 -14.69 46.52
C ARG A 197 4.91 -13.85 46.50
N PHE A 198 4.92 -12.79 47.28
CA PHE A 198 6.08 -11.94 47.53
C PHE A 198 6.22 -11.75 49.05
N ALA A 199 7.44 -11.85 49.59
CA ALA A 199 7.72 -11.74 51.03
C ALA A 199 7.57 -10.30 51.56
N THR A 200 7.60 -10.07 52.88
CA THR A 200 7.54 -8.69 53.42
C THR A 200 8.76 -7.86 52.96
N LEU A 201 8.49 -6.62 52.54
CA LEU A 201 9.48 -5.82 51.80
C LEU A 201 10.31 -4.97 52.77
N ARG A 202 11.63 -5.24 52.81
CA ARG A 202 12.60 -4.64 53.75
C ARG A 202 13.85 -4.01 53.10
N LEU A 203 13.89 -3.93 51.77
CA LEU A 203 15.06 -3.58 50.96
C LEU A 203 15.35 -2.06 50.92
N LYS A 204 15.96 -1.51 51.99
CA LYS A 204 16.15 -0.05 52.17
C LYS A 204 16.95 0.66 51.06
N SER A 205 17.83 -0.05 50.36
CA SER A 205 18.66 0.50 49.26
C SER A 205 17.97 0.48 47.89
N LEU A 206 16.77 -0.12 47.78
CA LEU A 206 16.09 -0.34 46.51
C LEU A 206 15.66 0.99 45.89
N GLU A 207 16.08 1.25 44.65
CA GLU A 207 15.78 2.45 43.87
C GLU A 207 14.65 2.20 42.85
N GLU A 208 14.59 1.00 42.25
CA GLU A 208 13.54 0.58 41.30
C GLU A 208 13.04 -0.85 41.58
N LEU A 209 11.71 -1.01 41.57
CA LEU A 209 11.01 -2.30 41.62
C LEU A 209 10.05 -2.41 40.42
N ASP A 210 10.25 -3.42 39.57
CA ASP A 210 9.37 -3.72 38.45
C ASP A 210 8.71 -5.09 38.63
N LEU A 211 7.39 -5.06 38.80
CA LEU A 211 6.47 -6.20 38.94
C LEU A 211 5.39 -6.16 37.83
N SER A 212 5.61 -5.39 36.76
CA SER A 212 4.68 -5.28 35.64
C SER A 212 4.42 -6.64 34.98
N ASN A 213 3.17 -6.88 34.54
CA ASN A 213 2.70 -8.13 33.94
C ASN A 213 2.79 -9.40 34.84
N CYS A 214 3.02 -9.27 36.15
CA CYS A 214 2.88 -10.37 37.11
C CYS A 214 1.39 -10.70 37.35
N LYS A 215 0.76 -11.41 36.41
CA LYS A 215 -0.69 -11.62 36.36
C LYS A 215 -1.26 -12.50 37.48
N SER A 216 -0.48 -13.42 38.04
CA SER A 216 -0.89 -14.26 39.17
C SER A 216 -0.67 -13.65 40.56
N LEU A 217 -0.07 -12.46 40.64
CA LEU A 217 0.21 -11.78 41.91
C LEU A 217 -1.04 -10.99 42.33
N GLU A 218 -1.89 -11.57 43.18
CA GLU A 218 -3.18 -10.96 43.56
C GLU A 218 -3.07 -9.80 44.56
N SER A 219 -1.97 -9.72 45.32
CA SER A 219 -1.71 -8.68 46.33
C SER A 219 -0.28 -8.17 46.26
N PHE A 220 -0.11 -6.88 46.59
CA PHE A 220 1.21 -6.29 46.83
C PHE A 220 1.67 -6.64 48.26
N PRO A 221 2.97 -6.92 48.48
CA PRO A 221 3.51 -7.26 49.80
C PRO A 221 3.39 -6.10 50.82
N GLU A 222 3.27 -6.45 52.10
CA GLU A 222 3.38 -5.47 53.18
C GLU A 222 4.82 -4.94 53.32
N ILE A 223 4.94 -3.63 53.59
CA ILE A 223 6.20 -2.95 53.85
C ILE A 223 6.31 -2.68 55.35
N GLU A 224 7.43 -3.06 55.96
CA GLU A 224 7.64 -2.93 57.42
C GLU A 224 8.64 -1.84 57.81
N VAL A 225 9.33 -1.24 56.83
CA VAL A 225 10.37 -0.21 57.05
C VAL A 225 10.17 0.94 56.07
N GLU A 226 10.52 2.16 56.49
CA GLU A 226 10.56 3.31 55.58
C GLU A 226 11.68 3.13 54.53
N MET A 227 11.34 3.45 53.28
CA MET A 227 12.17 3.24 52.09
C MET A 227 12.34 4.57 51.34
N GLU A 228 13.30 5.37 51.77
CA GLU A 228 13.64 6.67 51.17
C GLU A 228 14.33 6.54 49.80
N SER A 229 14.98 5.39 49.52
CA SER A 229 15.72 5.16 48.28
C SER A 229 14.83 4.88 47.07
N LEU A 230 13.62 4.32 47.28
CA LEU A 230 12.79 3.80 46.19
C LEU A 230 12.14 4.93 45.43
N ARG A 231 12.53 5.12 44.17
CA ARG A 231 12.05 6.19 43.29
C ARG A 231 11.03 5.71 42.28
N VAL A 232 11.12 4.45 41.86
CA VAL A 232 10.32 3.90 40.76
C VAL A 232 9.66 2.58 41.19
N LEU A 233 8.32 2.55 41.11
CA LEU A 233 7.52 1.35 41.32
C LEU A 233 6.62 1.12 40.10
N ARG A 234 6.89 0.01 39.38
CA ARG A 234 6.12 -0.41 38.21
C ARG A 234 5.37 -1.69 38.53
N LEU A 235 4.07 -1.68 38.29
CA LEU A 235 3.19 -2.81 38.56
C LEU A 235 2.24 -3.08 37.38
N SER A 236 2.41 -2.36 36.26
CA SER A 236 1.43 -2.26 35.17
C SER A 236 1.03 -3.63 34.61
N GLY A 237 -0.27 -3.90 34.50
CA GLY A 237 -0.80 -5.18 34.03
C GLY A 237 -0.62 -6.38 34.97
N SER A 238 -0.29 -6.14 36.25
CA SER A 238 -0.27 -7.19 37.29
C SER A 238 -1.68 -7.61 37.72
N GLY A 239 -1.78 -8.74 38.43
CA GLY A 239 -3.03 -9.26 39.00
C GLY A 239 -3.52 -8.52 40.25
N ILE A 240 -2.77 -7.52 40.72
CA ILE A 240 -2.91 -6.93 42.05
C ILE A 240 -4.27 -6.22 42.19
N ARG A 241 -5.04 -6.61 43.20
CA ARG A 241 -6.39 -6.07 43.45
C ARG A 241 -6.39 -4.73 44.18
N GLY A 242 -5.30 -4.39 44.86
CA GLY A 242 -5.11 -3.13 45.59
C GLY A 242 -3.74 -3.06 46.26
N LEU A 243 -3.35 -1.86 46.71
CA LEU A 243 -2.12 -1.63 47.47
C LEU A 243 -2.43 -1.58 48.99
N PRO A 244 -1.56 -2.13 49.86
CA PRO A 244 -1.72 -2.06 51.30
C PRO A 244 -1.47 -0.64 51.84
N PRO A 245 -1.98 -0.29 53.04
CA PRO A 245 -1.72 1.01 53.66
C PRO A 245 -0.22 1.31 53.88
N SER A 246 0.60 0.27 54.05
CA SER A 246 2.05 0.35 54.20
C SER A 246 2.77 0.92 52.97
N ILE A 247 2.10 1.08 51.82
CA ILE A 247 2.63 1.81 50.66
C ILE A 247 3.07 3.24 51.02
N ALA A 248 2.50 3.84 52.07
CA ALA A 248 2.90 5.16 52.59
C ALA A 248 4.35 5.22 53.11
N TYR A 249 4.99 4.08 53.41
CA TYR A 249 6.40 4.00 53.81
C TYR A 249 7.38 4.19 52.64
N LEU A 250 6.90 4.25 51.39
CA LEU A 250 7.72 4.56 50.20
C LEU A 250 7.92 6.08 50.06
N THR A 251 8.52 6.71 51.07
CA THR A 251 8.63 8.17 51.22
C THR A 251 9.42 8.85 50.10
N GLY A 252 10.35 8.14 49.45
CA GLY A 252 11.13 8.62 48.30
C GLY A 252 10.48 8.45 46.92
N LEU A 253 9.28 7.86 46.83
CA LEU A 253 8.71 7.41 45.56
C LEU A 253 8.34 8.58 44.65
N ARG A 254 8.87 8.57 43.42
CA ARG A 254 8.66 9.60 42.38
C ARG A 254 7.77 9.13 41.24
N LEU A 255 7.78 7.84 40.90
CA LEU A 255 6.97 7.26 39.84
C LEU A 255 6.25 6.02 40.35
N LEU A 256 4.91 6.03 40.24
CA LEU A 256 4.04 4.91 40.53
C LEU A 256 3.22 4.57 39.27
N ASN A 257 3.51 3.43 38.64
CA ASN A 257 2.79 2.96 37.45
C ASN A 257 1.91 1.76 37.79
N LEU A 258 0.61 2.00 37.79
CA LEU A 258 -0.48 1.07 38.06
C LEU A 258 -1.36 0.87 36.80
N SER A 259 -0.86 1.21 35.61
CA SER A 259 -1.65 1.12 34.38
C SER A 259 -2.07 -0.31 34.05
N GLY A 260 -3.28 -0.49 33.53
CA GLY A 260 -3.83 -1.80 33.16
C GLY A 260 -4.20 -2.71 34.35
N PHE A 261 -4.36 -2.18 35.57
CA PHE A 261 -4.94 -2.96 36.67
C PHE A 261 -6.43 -3.19 36.43
N PHE A 262 -6.79 -4.33 35.87
CA PHE A 262 -8.18 -4.66 35.56
C PHE A 262 -9.06 -4.86 36.82
N ASN A 263 -8.46 -5.26 37.96
CA ASN A 263 -9.17 -5.56 39.20
C ASN A 263 -9.10 -4.46 40.28
N LEU A 264 -8.44 -3.33 40.01
CA LEU A 264 -8.32 -2.23 40.99
C LEU A 264 -9.67 -1.49 41.11
N THR A 265 -10.48 -1.88 42.08
CA THR A 265 -11.79 -1.23 42.35
C THR A 265 -11.67 0.04 43.16
N ARG A 266 -10.65 0.14 44.02
CA ARG A 266 -10.37 1.29 44.89
C ARG A 266 -8.87 1.54 44.94
N PHE A 267 -8.49 2.80 44.85
CA PHE A 267 -7.13 3.25 45.15
C PHE A 267 -7.09 3.86 46.57
N ALA A 268 -5.98 3.68 47.30
CA ALA A 268 -5.85 4.13 48.69
C ALA A 268 -5.63 5.66 48.78
N THR A 269 -5.79 6.25 49.97
CA THR A 269 -5.53 7.67 50.19
C THR A 269 -4.06 8.02 49.89
N LEU A 270 -3.86 8.99 48.99
CA LEU A 270 -2.53 9.42 48.55
C LEU A 270 -1.83 10.23 49.65
N ARG A 271 -0.77 9.65 50.23
CA ARG A 271 0.14 10.32 51.20
C ARG A 271 1.58 10.46 50.69
N LEU A 272 1.83 10.10 49.43
CA LEU A 272 3.17 10.03 48.82
C LEU A 272 3.66 11.42 48.36
N LYS A 273 4.11 12.27 49.30
CA LYS A 273 4.50 13.67 49.05
C LYS A 273 5.57 13.88 47.96
N SER A 274 6.45 12.90 47.76
CA SER A 274 7.55 12.93 46.77
C SER A 274 7.12 12.53 45.36
N LEU A 275 5.87 12.08 45.17
CA LEU A 275 5.41 11.49 43.92
C LEU A 275 5.32 12.56 42.82
N GLU A 276 6.05 12.36 41.73
CA GLU A 276 6.09 13.25 40.56
C GLU A 276 5.15 12.77 39.44
N ASN A 277 4.99 11.45 39.29
CA ASN A 277 4.21 10.81 38.24
C ASN A 277 3.35 9.67 38.80
N LEU A 278 2.03 9.72 38.54
CA LEU A 278 1.08 8.64 38.84
C LEU A 278 0.37 8.21 37.56
N ASP A 279 0.45 6.92 37.23
CA ASP A 279 -0.24 6.34 36.07
C ASP A 279 -1.24 5.27 36.53
N LEU A 280 -2.52 5.54 36.28
CA LEU A 280 -3.70 4.70 36.53
C LEU A 280 -4.49 4.47 35.22
N SER A 281 -3.84 4.62 34.06
CA SER A 281 -4.48 4.41 32.76
C SER A 281 -4.96 2.96 32.57
N ASN A 282 -6.08 2.78 31.88
CA ASN A 282 -6.72 1.48 31.60
C ASN A 282 -7.18 0.69 32.85
N CYS A 283 -7.25 1.32 34.04
CA CYS A 283 -7.85 0.76 35.24
C CYS A 283 -9.39 0.77 35.14
N LYS A 284 -9.96 -0.14 34.33
CA LYS A 284 -11.38 -0.14 33.96
C LYS A 284 -12.36 -0.37 35.11
N SER A 285 -11.93 -0.99 36.21
CA SER A 285 -12.76 -1.21 37.40
C SER A 285 -12.64 -0.11 38.47
N LEU A 286 -11.75 0.87 38.28
CA LEU A 286 -11.57 1.98 39.22
C LEU A 286 -12.71 2.98 39.04
N GLU A 287 -13.77 2.87 39.84
CA GLU A 287 -14.96 3.73 39.69
C GLU A 287 -14.78 5.16 40.24
N SER A 288 -13.81 5.37 41.14
CA SER A 288 -13.53 6.68 41.75
C SER A 288 -12.06 6.87 42.06
N PHE A 289 -11.59 8.11 41.88
CA PHE A 289 -10.30 8.55 42.40
C PHE A 289 -10.43 8.89 43.90
N PRO A 290 -9.45 8.54 44.76
CA PRO A 290 -9.57 8.72 46.21
C PRO A 290 -9.41 10.18 46.63
N GLU A 291 -9.94 10.50 47.82
CA GLU A 291 -9.69 11.78 48.46
C GLU A 291 -8.20 11.97 48.76
N ILE A 292 -7.70 13.19 48.53
CA ILE A 292 -6.35 13.60 48.86
C ILE A 292 -6.41 14.38 50.18
N GLU A 293 -5.67 13.92 51.19
CA GLU A 293 -5.70 14.50 52.55
C GLU A 293 -4.66 15.61 52.76
N VAL A 294 -3.68 15.74 51.86
CA VAL A 294 -2.51 16.62 52.02
C VAL A 294 -2.13 17.22 50.66
N GLU A 295 -1.68 18.48 50.65
CA GLU A 295 -1.17 19.13 49.44
C GLU A 295 0.06 18.40 48.85
N MET A 296 0.06 18.24 47.52
CA MET A 296 1.06 17.50 46.77
C MET A 296 1.71 18.41 45.70
N GLU A 297 2.71 19.17 46.13
CA GLU A 297 3.48 20.08 45.25
C GLU A 297 4.37 19.34 44.24
N SER A 298 4.78 18.10 44.54
CA SER A 298 5.68 17.32 43.69
C SER A 298 5.01 16.74 42.44
N LEU A 299 3.70 16.45 42.50
CA LEU A 299 3.02 15.66 41.47
C LEU A 299 2.78 16.49 40.22
N ARG A 300 3.45 16.14 39.11
CA ARG A 300 3.40 16.85 37.83
C ARG A 300 2.49 16.18 36.81
N VAL A 301 2.39 14.85 36.86
CA VAL A 301 1.67 14.05 35.86
C VAL A 301 0.71 13.08 36.56
N LEU A 302 -0.57 13.17 36.20
CA LEU A 302 -1.60 12.22 36.57
C LEU A 302 -2.25 11.67 35.29
N ARG A 303 -2.08 10.36 35.04
CA ARG A 303 -2.73 9.65 33.94
C ARG A 303 -3.83 8.73 34.47
N LEU A 304 -5.00 8.87 33.88
CA LEU A 304 -6.22 8.12 34.18
C LEU A 304 -6.91 7.65 32.88
N SER A 305 -6.27 7.81 31.72
CA SER A 305 -6.88 7.53 30.41
C SER A 305 -7.36 6.08 30.28
N GLY A 306 -8.60 5.90 29.81
CA GLY A 306 -9.25 4.59 29.70
C GLY A 306 -9.64 3.94 31.04
N SER A 307 -9.58 4.67 32.16
CA SER A 307 -10.05 4.17 33.46
C SER A 307 -11.58 4.20 33.58
N GLY A 308 -12.11 3.45 34.55
CA GLY A 308 -13.54 3.31 34.82
C GLY A 308 -14.19 4.49 35.57
N ILE A 309 -13.45 5.56 35.84
CA ILE A 309 -13.84 6.56 36.84
C ILE A 309 -15.12 7.29 36.46
N ARG A 310 -16.00 7.46 37.45
CA ARG A 310 -17.26 8.22 37.32
C ARG A 310 -17.09 9.70 37.66
N GLY A 311 -16.07 10.03 38.46
CA GLY A 311 -15.70 11.41 38.77
C GLY A 311 -14.40 11.55 39.57
N LEU A 312 -13.94 12.80 39.69
CA LEU A 312 -12.82 13.21 40.55
C LEU A 312 -13.35 13.95 41.80
N PRO A 313 -12.73 13.74 42.98
CA PRO A 313 -13.13 14.42 44.21
C PRO A 313 -12.69 15.89 44.24
N PRO A 314 -13.31 16.76 45.07
CA PRO A 314 -12.89 18.16 45.22
C PRO A 314 -11.45 18.34 45.69
N SER A 315 -10.94 17.38 46.48
CA SER A 315 -9.55 17.34 46.93
C SER A 315 -8.51 17.20 45.81
N ILE A 316 -8.93 16.95 44.56
CA ILE A 316 -8.03 17.04 43.39
C ILE A 316 -7.32 18.40 43.31
N ALA A 317 -7.93 19.46 43.85
CA ALA A 317 -7.34 20.79 43.95
C ALA A 317 -6.04 20.85 44.80
N TYR A 318 -5.78 19.86 45.66
CA TYR A 318 -4.55 19.76 46.46
C TYR A 318 -3.33 19.28 45.65
N LEU A 319 -3.50 18.90 44.37
CA LEU A 319 -2.41 18.60 43.44
C LEU A 319 -1.82 19.91 42.86
N THR A 320 -1.32 20.78 43.73
CA THR A 320 -0.90 22.16 43.40
C THR A 320 0.22 22.23 42.36
N GLY A 321 1.07 21.20 42.25
CA GLY A 321 2.14 21.09 41.24
C GLY A 321 1.73 20.46 39.90
N LEU A 322 0.47 20.04 39.74
CA LEU A 322 0.04 19.24 38.59
C LEU A 322 0.09 20.03 37.29
N ARG A 323 0.83 19.49 36.30
CA ARG A 323 1.01 20.07 34.96
C ARG A 323 0.23 19.33 33.88
N LEU A 324 0.02 18.02 34.04
CA LEU A 324 -0.69 17.19 33.05
C LEU A 324 -1.72 16.30 33.74
N LEU A 325 -2.98 16.44 33.29
CA LEU A 325 -4.09 15.56 33.67
C LEU A 325 -4.69 14.91 32.42
N ASP A 326 -4.45 13.61 32.26
CA ASP A 326 -4.87 12.81 31.09
C ASP A 326 -6.02 11.86 31.47
N LEU A 327 -7.22 12.20 31.00
CA LEU A 327 -8.48 11.50 31.25
C LEU A 327 -9.10 10.94 29.95
N ARG A 328 -8.30 10.82 28.89
CA ARG A 328 -8.78 10.37 27.57
C ARG A 328 -9.52 9.04 27.65
N GLY A 329 -10.73 8.98 27.11
CA GLY A 329 -11.51 7.74 27.07
C GLY A 329 -11.99 7.25 28.43
N CYS A 330 -12.06 8.11 29.46
CA CYS A 330 -12.81 7.82 30.68
C CYS A 330 -14.32 7.84 30.37
N PHE A 331 -14.82 6.79 29.71
CA PHE A 331 -16.17 6.78 29.13
C PHE A 331 -17.28 6.99 30.16
N ASN A 332 -17.08 6.53 31.41
CA ASN A 332 -18.04 6.64 32.52
C ASN A 332 -18.00 7.98 33.27
N LEU A 333 -17.07 8.89 32.92
CA LEU A 333 -16.88 10.15 33.62
C LEU A 333 -18.11 11.04 33.46
N THR A 334 -18.86 11.24 34.54
CA THR A 334 -20.10 12.04 34.57
C THR A 334 -19.98 13.32 35.39
N ARG A 335 -19.07 13.35 36.37
CA ARG A 335 -18.86 14.48 37.27
C ARG A 335 -17.39 14.88 37.31
N PHE A 336 -17.12 16.18 37.22
CA PHE A 336 -15.78 16.74 37.40
C PHE A 336 -15.88 17.87 38.44
N ALA A 337 -14.96 17.93 39.41
CA ALA A 337 -14.97 18.92 40.49
C ALA A 337 -14.57 20.33 40.00
N THR A 338 -14.83 21.40 40.77
CA THR A 338 -14.46 22.75 40.32
C THR A 338 -12.95 22.89 40.13
N LEU A 339 -12.56 23.51 39.00
CA LEU A 339 -11.15 23.59 38.58
C LEU A 339 -10.42 24.71 39.33
N ARG A 340 -9.35 24.32 40.05
CA ARG A 340 -8.48 25.22 40.83
C ARG A 340 -6.98 25.02 40.58
N LEU A 341 -6.61 24.21 39.58
CA LEU A 341 -5.24 23.70 39.36
C LEU A 341 -4.33 24.71 38.62
N LYS A 342 -3.85 25.75 39.32
CA LYS A 342 -3.09 26.87 38.71
C LYS A 342 -1.84 26.48 37.92
N SER A 343 -1.19 25.36 38.25
CA SER A 343 0.02 24.86 37.56
C SER A 343 -0.28 24.01 36.32
N LEU A 344 -1.55 23.71 36.03
CA LEU A 344 -1.93 22.78 34.98
C LEU A 344 -1.60 23.37 33.60
N GLU A 345 -0.78 22.68 32.81
CA GLU A 345 -0.36 23.07 31.46
C GLU A 345 -1.20 22.39 30.38
N ASN A 346 -1.66 21.16 30.65
CA ASN A 346 -2.42 20.32 29.72
C ASN A 346 -3.53 19.53 30.44
N LEU A 347 -4.77 19.68 29.96
CA LEU A 347 -5.95 18.91 30.38
C LEU A 347 -6.54 18.20 29.17
N ASP A 348 -6.59 16.86 29.22
CA ASP A 348 -7.14 16.05 28.13
C ASP A 348 -8.33 15.20 28.63
N LEU A 349 -9.53 15.56 28.17
CA LEU A 349 -10.84 14.97 28.43
C LEU A 349 -11.45 14.38 27.14
N SER A 350 -10.66 14.14 26.10
CA SER A 350 -11.16 13.59 24.84
C SER A 350 -11.81 12.22 25.02
N ASN A 351 -12.88 11.95 24.30
CA ASN A 351 -13.69 10.73 24.36
C ASN A 351 -14.36 10.44 25.71
N CYS A 352 -14.46 11.40 26.63
CA CYS A 352 -15.30 11.32 27.84
C CYS A 352 -16.80 11.45 27.47
N LYS A 353 -17.38 10.39 26.91
CA LYS A 353 -18.73 10.41 26.30
C LYS A 353 -19.88 10.63 27.28
N SER A 354 -19.73 10.30 28.57
CA SER A 354 -20.75 10.58 29.60
C SER A 354 -20.59 11.93 30.30
N LEU A 355 -19.57 12.73 29.96
CA LEU A 355 -19.35 14.04 30.56
C LEU A 355 -20.25 15.08 29.90
N GLU A 356 -21.45 15.30 30.45
CA GLU A 356 -22.44 16.21 29.84
C GLU A 356 -22.11 17.70 30.01
N SER A 357 -21.24 18.06 30.96
CA SER A 357 -20.88 19.46 31.25
C SER A 357 -19.41 19.58 31.64
N PHE A 358 -18.73 20.59 31.10
CA PHE A 358 -17.41 20.99 31.58
C PHE A 358 -17.54 21.67 32.97
N PRO A 359 -16.62 21.43 33.93
CA PRO A 359 -16.67 22.01 35.28
C PRO A 359 -16.52 23.54 35.29
N GLU A 360 -17.09 24.19 36.30
CA GLU A 360 -16.79 25.60 36.60
C GLU A 360 -15.32 25.78 37.03
N ILE A 361 -14.71 26.87 36.60
CA ILE A 361 -13.36 27.29 36.98
C ILE A 361 -13.48 28.48 37.95
N GLU A 362 -12.81 28.42 39.10
CA GLU A 362 -12.93 29.44 40.15
C GLU A 362 -11.71 30.37 40.27
N VAL A 363 -10.61 30.06 39.58
CA VAL A 363 -9.36 30.81 39.62
C VAL A 363 -8.80 31.01 38.22
N GLU A 364 -8.09 32.11 38.00
CA GLU A 364 -7.34 32.30 36.75
C GLU A 364 -6.22 31.27 36.62
N MET A 365 -6.09 30.69 35.43
CA MET A 365 -5.19 29.59 35.09
C MET A 365 -4.28 29.99 33.91
N GLU A 366 -3.29 30.83 34.19
CA GLU A 366 -2.30 31.31 33.22
C GLU A 366 -1.41 30.20 32.64
N SER A 367 -1.23 29.09 33.37
CA SER A 367 -0.37 27.98 32.95
C SER A 367 -0.98 27.11 31.85
N LEU A 368 -2.32 27.04 31.76
CA LEU A 368 -3.00 26.04 30.92
C LEU A 368 -2.92 26.43 29.46
N ARG A 369 -2.18 25.67 28.66
CA ARG A 369 -1.96 25.92 27.23
C ARG A 369 -2.85 25.07 26.34
N VAL A 370 -3.18 23.86 26.78
CA VAL A 370 -3.88 22.84 25.98
C VAL A 370 -5.09 22.32 26.75
N LEU A 371 -6.27 22.46 26.14
CA LEU A 371 -7.51 21.83 26.59
C LEU A 371 -8.08 20.99 25.44
N ARG A 372 -8.14 19.67 25.64
CA ARG A 372 -8.73 18.72 24.70
C ARG A 372 -10.00 18.12 25.26
N LEU A 373 -11.06 18.19 24.47
CA LEU A 373 -12.41 17.73 24.76
C LEU A 373 -13.00 16.94 23.59
N SER A 374 -12.22 16.65 22.54
CA SER A 374 -12.71 16.02 21.30
C SER A 374 -13.41 14.69 21.55
N GLY A 375 -14.60 14.51 20.97
CA GLY A 375 -15.44 13.34 21.16
C GLY A 375 -16.06 13.19 22.56
N SER A 376 -16.00 14.22 23.41
CA SER A 376 -16.67 14.22 24.71
C SER A 376 -18.19 14.45 24.59
N GLY A 377 -18.92 14.10 25.65
CA GLY A 377 -20.38 14.21 25.71
C GLY A 377 -20.93 15.62 25.98
N ILE A 378 -20.07 16.64 26.06
CA ILE A 378 -20.43 17.94 26.62
C ILE A 378 -21.53 18.64 25.82
N ARG A 379 -22.49 19.21 26.54
CA ARG A 379 -23.59 20.02 26.00
C ARG A 379 -23.22 21.50 25.90
N GLY A 380 -22.25 21.95 26.72
CA GLY A 380 -21.70 23.29 26.64
C GLY A 380 -20.49 23.54 27.54
N LEU A 381 -19.88 24.72 27.35
CA LEU A 381 -18.82 25.26 28.20
C LEU A 381 -19.38 26.39 29.09
N PRO A 382 -18.97 26.49 30.37
CA PRO A 382 -19.41 27.55 31.28
C PRO A 382 -18.73 28.90 30.98
N PRO A 383 -19.29 30.04 31.42
CA PRO A 383 -18.67 31.36 31.27
C PRO A 383 -17.29 31.48 31.93
N SER A 384 -17.04 30.69 32.98
CA SER A 384 -15.74 30.61 33.66
C SER A 384 -14.61 30.07 32.80
N ILE A 385 -14.88 29.54 31.60
CA ILE A 385 -13.85 29.20 30.60
C ILE A 385 -12.94 30.39 30.29
N ALA A 386 -13.43 31.63 30.43
CA ALA A 386 -12.66 32.86 30.27
C ALA A 386 -11.47 33.00 31.26
N TYR A 387 -11.47 32.27 32.38
CA TYR A 387 -10.36 32.25 33.34
C TYR A 387 -9.14 31.43 32.87
N LEU A 388 -9.24 30.72 31.74
CA LEU A 388 -8.11 30.02 31.10
C LEU A 388 -7.26 31.00 30.27
N THR A 389 -6.74 32.04 30.92
CA THR A 389 -6.09 33.20 30.27
C THR A 389 -4.88 32.82 29.42
N GLY A 390 -4.16 31.74 29.74
CA GLY A 390 -3.02 31.24 28.98
C GLY A 390 -3.34 30.23 27.87
N LEU A 391 -4.62 29.91 27.63
CA LEU A 391 -5.04 28.84 26.73
C LEU A 391 -4.68 29.16 25.28
N ARG A 392 -3.94 28.25 24.63
CA ARG A 392 -3.49 28.36 23.23
C ARG A 392 -4.25 27.43 22.30
N LEU A 393 -4.67 26.26 22.77
CA LEU A 393 -5.38 25.27 21.97
C LEU A 393 -6.62 24.76 22.70
N LEU A 394 -7.78 24.91 22.04
CA LEU A 394 -9.06 24.34 22.46
C LEU A 394 -9.60 23.39 21.37
N ASP A 395 -9.58 22.09 21.66
CA ASP A 395 -9.97 21.02 20.72
C ASP A 395 -11.29 20.38 21.16
N LEU A 396 -12.37 20.71 20.45
CA LEU A 396 -13.75 20.26 20.69
C LEU A 396 -14.27 19.38 19.54
N ARG A 397 -13.37 18.83 18.72
CA ARG A 397 -13.72 18.03 17.53
C ARG A 397 -14.68 16.91 17.84
N GLY A 398 -15.81 16.83 17.14
CA GLY A 398 -16.79 15.76 17.31
C GLY A 398 -17.50 15.77 18.66
N CYS A 399 -17.58 16.91 19.36
CA CYS A 399 -18.50 17.09 20.49
C CYS A 399 -19.95 17.17 19.96
N PHE A 400 -20.51 16.03 19.56
CA PHE A 400 -21.79 15.98 18.83
C PHE A 400 -22.98 16.57 19.60
N ASN A 401 -22.93 16.57 20.93
CA ASN A 401 -23.97 17.11 21.82
C ASN A 401 -23.82 18.60 22.13
N LEU A 402 -22.74 19.25 21.69
CA LEU A 402 -22.44 20.64 22.01
C LEU A 402 -23.50 21.56 21.39
N THR A 403 -24.31 22.21 22.24
CA THR A 403 -25.42 23.09 21.84
C THR A 403 -25.23 24.52 22.31
N ARG A 404 -24.41 24.75 23.35
CA ARG A 404 -24.15 26.07 23.93
C ARG A 404 -22.65 26.32 24.08
N PHE A 405 -22.18 27.46 23.61
CA PHE A 405 -20.81 27.91 23.81
C PHE A 405 -20.85 29.31 24.47
N ALA A 406 -20.08 29.51 25.53
CA ALA A 406 -20.05 30.79 26.26
C ALA A 406 -19.21 31.86 25.53
N THR A 407 -19.53 33.13 25.73
CA THR A 407 -18.86 34.27 25.06
C THR A 407 -17.33 34.17 25.08
N LEU A 408 -16.70 34.29 23.92
CA LEU A 408 -15.26 34.14 23.75
C LEU A 408 -14.49 35.38 24.24
N ARG A 409 -13.56 35.15 25.19
CA ARG A 409 -12.67 36.16 25.77
C ARG A 409 -11.18 35.75 25.83
N LEU A 410 -10.81 34.64 25.15
CA LEU A 410 -9.52 33.94 25.31
C LEU A 410 -8.40 34.55 24.44
N LYS A 411 -7.83 35.69 24.86
CA LYS A 411 -6.84 36.46 24.06
C LYS A 411 -5.57 35.68 23.62
N SER A 412 -5.15 34.67 24.40
CA SER A 412 -3.98 33.83 24.08
C SER A 412 -4.29 32.64 23.16
N LEU A 413 -5.55 32.44 22.76
CA LEU A 413 -5.97 31.29 21.97
C LEU A 413 -5.38 31.37 20.56
N GLU A 414 -4.58 30.38 20.17
CA GLU A 414 -3.92 30.28 18.88
C GLU A 414 -4.74 29.44 17.89
N ASN A 415 -5.42 28.39 18.38
CA ASN A 415 -6.22 27.47 17.59
C ASN A 415 -7.50 27.01 18.32
N LEU A 416 -8.64 27.08 17.63
CA LEU A 416 -9.93 26.59 18.08
C LEU A 416 -10.51 25.62 17.04
N ASP A 417 -10.74 24.37 17.44
CA ASP A 417 -11.35 23.36 16.57
C ASP A 417 -12.70 22.89 17.13
N LEU A 418 -13.76 23.25 16.41
CA LEU A 418 -15.18 22.93 16.63
C LEU A 418 -15.73 22.02 15.53
N SER A 419 -14.87 21.39 14.72
CA SER A 419 -15.34 20.58 13.60
C SER A 419 -16.16 19.37 14.05
N ASN A 420 -17.17 19.01 13.27
CA ASN A 420 -18.14 17.95 13.54
C ASN A 420 -19.01 18.17 14.81
N CYS A 421 -19.08 19.39 15.37
CA CYS A 421 -20.05 19.78 16.39
C CYS A 421 -21.46 19.96 15.80
N LYS A 422 -22.11 18.85 15.44
CA LYS A 422 -23.37 18.85 14.67
C LYS A 422 -24.58 19.49 15.37
N SER A 423 -24.61 19.55 16.70
CA SER A 423 -25.71 20.22 17.44
C SER A 423 -25.44 21.70 17.76
N LEU A 424 -24.30 22.25 17.35
CA LEU A 424 -23.95 23.65 17.63
C LEU A 424 -24.63 24.54 16.58
N GLU A 425 -25.83 25.05 16.89
CA GLU A 425 -26.62 25.82 15.92
C GLU A 425 -26.11 27.26 15.70
N SER A 426 -25.38 27.82 16.67
CA SER A 426 -24.80 29.16 16.58
C SER A 426 -23.36 29.18 17.09
N PHE A 427 -22.52 29.99 16.45
CA PHE A 427 -21.18 30.28 16.93
C PHE A 427 -21.25 31.34 18.06
N PRO A 428 -20.43 31.24 19.13
CA PRO A 428 -20.44 32.18 20.25
C PRO A 428 -20.09 33.61 19.83
N GLU A 429 -20.68 34.59 20.52
CA GLU A 429 -20.23 35.99 20.44
C GLU A 429 -18.78 36.14 20.96
N ILE A 430 -18.05 37.08 20.38
CA ILE A 430 -16.69 37.46 20.79
C ILE A 430 -16.73 38.90 21.31
N GLU A 431 -16.17 39.14 22.49
CA GLU A 431 -16.19 40.47 23.14
C GLU A 431 -14.83 41.19 23.15
N VAL A 432 -13.75 40.51 22.76
CA VAL A 432 -12.40 41.05 22.78
C VAL A 432 -11.69 40.73 21.47
N GLU A 433 -10.79 41.62 21.04
CA GLU A 433 -9.91 41.35 19.91
C GLU A 433 -8.94 40.20 20.24
N MET A 434 -8.81 39.25 19.31
CA MET A 434 -8.04 38.00 19.45
C MET A 434 -6.96 37.93 18.37
N GLU A 435 -5.85 38.64 18.60
CA GLU A 435 -4.70 38.70 17.69
C GLU A 435 -3.92 37.37 17.59
N SER A 436 -3.99 36.53 18.63
CA SER A 436 -3.27 35.24 18.68
C SER A 436 -3.91 34.16 17.80
N LEU A 437 -5.23 34.22 17.58
CA LEU A 437 -6.01 33.15 16.98
C LEU A 437 -5.77 33.12 15.47
N TRP A 438 -4.94 32.18 15.02
CA TRP A 438 -4.60 32.05 13.60
C TRP A 438 -5.40 30.94 12.90
N GLY A 439 -5.92 29.97 13.64
CA GLY A 439 -6.69 28.84 13.09
C GLY A 439 -8.07 28.69 13.76
N LEU A 440 -9.12 28.65 12.95
CA LEU A 440 -10.49 28.36 13.37
C LEU A 440 -11.10 27.33 12.44
N ASN A 441 -11.41 26.15 12.97
CA ASN A 441 -12.04 25.06 12.23
C ASN A 441 -13.45 24.81 12.81
N ILE A 442 -14.48 24.99 11.99
CA ILE A 442 -15.91 24.82 12.33
C ILE A 442 -16.56 23.80 11.36
N SER A 443 -15.78 23.18 10.48
CA SER A 443 -16.26 22.25 9.42
C SER A 443 -17.18 21.14 9.93
N GLY A 444 -18.25 20.84 9.21
CA GLY A 444 -19.22 19.78 9.57
C GLY A 444 -20.04 20.04 10.83
N SER A 445 -20.05 21.29 11.34
CA SER A 445 -20.89 21.69 12.48
C SER A 445 -22.32 22.04 12.06
N GLY A 446 -23.21 22.21 13.05
CA GLY A 446 -24.60 22.58 12.85
C GLY A 446 -24.86 24.08 12.62
N VAL A 447 -23.81 24.91 12.54
CA VAL A 447 -23.90 26.38 12.66
C VAL A 447 -24.73 26.98 11.52
N ARG A 448 -25.74 27.77 11.88
CA ARG A 448 -26.67 28.43 10.95
C ARG A 448 -26.20 29.81 10.50
N GLU A 449 -25.53 30.55 11.40
CA GLU A 449 -24.90 31.84 11.11
C GLU A 449 -23.68 32.10 12.00
N LEU A 450 -22.75 32.92 11.49
CA LEU A 450 -21.63 33.47 12.27
C LEU A 450 -21.98 34.91 12.71
N PRO A 451 -21.73 35.29 13.98
CA PRO A 451 -22.06 36.62 14.48
C PRO A 451 -21.12 37.70 13.89
N PRO A 452 -21.54 38.98 13.85
CA PRO A 452 -20.68 40.09 13.41
C PRO A 452 -19.38 40.24 14.20
N SER A 453 -19.37 39.78 15.46
CA SER A 453 -18.18 39.77 16.33
C SER A 453 -17.06 38.85 15.83
N ILE A 454 -17.30 37.98 14.84
CA ILE A 454 -16.24 37.22 14.15
C ILE A 454 -15.12 38.13 13.58
N ALA A 455 -15.43 39.40 13.30
CA ALA A 455 -14.46 40.41 12.87
C ALA A 455 -13.39 40.74 13.92
N TYR A 456 -13.60 40.43 15.20
CA TYR A 456 -12.60 40.61 16.27
C TYR A 456 -11.48 39.55 16.24
N LEU A 457 -11.57 38.54 15.37
CA LEU A 457 -10.49 37.57 15.13
C LEU A 457 -9.43 38.16 14.18
N THR A 458 -8.80 39.26 14.60
CA THR A 458 -7.86 40.06 13.79
C THR A 458 -6.62 39.30 13.36
N GLY A 459 -6.21 38.27 14.12
CA GLY A 459 -5.08 37.39 13.79
C GLY A 459 -5.40 36.24 12.83
N LEU A 460 -6.67 36.03 12.48
CA LEU A 460 -7.13 34.79 11.83
C LEU A 460 -6.51 34.61 10.44
N ARG A 461 -5.93 33.43 10.19
CA ARG A 461 -5.26 33.07 8.92
C ARG A 461 -6.00 31.94 8.19
N LEU A 462 -6.65 31.05 8.92
CA LEU A 462 -7.42 29.92 8.39
C LEU A 462 -8.80 29.90 9.04
N LEU A 463 -9.84 29.92 8.20
CA LEU A 463 -11.23 29.69 8.57
C LEU A 463 -11.79 28.55 7.72
N ASP A 464 -12.06 27.40 8.35
CA ASP A 464 -12.60 26.21 7.69
C ASP A 464 -14.05 25.96 8.16
N LEU A 465 -14.99 26.05 7.23
CA LEU A 465 -16.43 25.86 7.41
C LEU A 465 -16.97 24.77 6.47
N ARG A 466 -16.10 23.90 5.95
CA ARG A 466 -16.50 22.85 4.99
C ARG A 466 -17.63 21.99 5.53
N GLY A 467 -18.65 21.74 4.72
CA GLY A 467 -19.78 20.88 5.10
C GLY A 467 -20.64 21.44 6.24
N CYS A 468 -20.60 22.74 6.53
CA CYS A 468 -21.58 23.40 7.39
C CYS A 468 -22.92 23.51 6.63
N PHE A 469 -23.61 22.38 6.47
CA PHE A 469 -24.79 22.25 5.60
C PHE A 469 -25.96 23.18 5.98
N ASN A 470 -26.04 23.60 7.24
CA ASN A 470 -27.09 24.48 7.77
C ASN A 470 -26.75 25.97 7.70
N LEU A 471 -25.52 26.35 7.29
CA LEU A 471 -25.08 27.74 7.24
C LEU A 471 -25.88 28.50 6.18
N THR A 472 -26.74 29.43 6.59
CA THR A 472 -27.56 30.26 5.69
C THR A 472 -27.04 31.68 5.56
N ARG A 473 -26.35 32.18 6.59
CA ARG A 473 -25.85 33.56 6.65
C ARG A 473 -24.41 33.61 7.14
N PHE A 474 -23.63 34.54 6.58
CA PHE A 474 -22.27 34.82 6.98
C PHE A 474 -22.14 36.35 7.16
N ALA A 475 -21.51 36.81 8.24
CA ALA A 475 -21.36 38.24 8.54
C ALA A 475 -20.30 38.95 7.67
N THR A 476 -20.43 40.27 7.47
CA THR A 476 -19.55 41.05 6.59
C THR A 476 -18.05 40.82 6.84
N LEU A 477 -17.30 40.54 5.78
CA LEU A 477 -15.87 40.19 5.87
C LEU A 477 -15.00 41.43 6.11
N ARG A 478 -14.22 41.40 7.20
CA ARG A 478 -13.26 42.45 7.61
C ARG A 478 -11.87 41.93 8.04
N MET A 479 -11.63 40.61 7.99
CA MET A 479 -10.47 39.94 8.59
C MET A 479 -9.21 40.01 7.69
N LYS A 480 -8.46 41.12 7.74
CA LYS A 480 -7.29 41.38 6.86
C LYS A 480 -6.15 40.35 6.91
N SER A 481 -6.03 39.57 7.98
CA SER A 481 -5.00 38.53 8.14
C SER A 481 -5.34 37.20 7.45
N LEU A 482 -6.59 37.02 7.01
CA LEU A 482 -7.12 35.75 6.54
C LEU A 482 -6.41 35.33 5.24
N LYS A 483 -5.90 34.09 5.19
CA LYS A 483 -5.19 33.52 4.04
C LYS A 483 -6.01 32.46 3.32
N ASN A 484 -6.73 31.66 4.10
CA ASN A 484 -7.54 30.55 3.61
C ASN A 484 -8.97 30.70 4.18
N LEU A 485 -9.96 30.73 3.28
CA LEU A 485 -11.38 30.63 3.62
C LEU A 485 -11.98 29.45 2.85
N ASP A 486 -12.48 28.45 3.58
CA ASP A 486 -13.13 27.29 2.98
C ASP A 486 -14.59 27.19 3.43
N LEU A 487 -15.49 27.32 2.47
CA LEU A 487 -16.95 27.29 2.57
C LEU A 487 -17.52 26.19 1.66
N SER A 488 -16.70 25.19 1.28
CA SER A 488 -17.15 24.09 0.44
C SER A 488 -18.26 23.27 1.10
N ASP A 489 -19.17 22.70 0.31
CA ASP A 489 -20.35 21.95 0.78
C ASP A 489 -21.33 22.72 1.70
N CYS A 490 -21.20 24.05 1.83
CA CYS A 490 -22.19 24.92 2.51
C CYS A 490 -23.47 25.06 1.66
N LYS A 491 -24.26 23.99 1.57
CA LYS A 491 -25.41 23.85 0.65
C LYS A 491 -26.59 24.80 0.93
N SER A 492 -26.72 25.32 2.15
CA SER A 492 -27.77 26.29 2.50
C SER A 492 -27.32 27.76 2.35
N LEU A 493 -26.05 28.02 2.02
CA LEU A 493 -25.52 29.38 1.91
C LEU A 493 -25.89 29.96 0.55
N GLU A 494 -26.98 30.70 0.45
CA GLU A 494 -27.49 31.21 -0.83
C GLU A 494 -26.68 32.39 -1.41
N SER A 495 -25.92 33.09 -0.57
CA SER A 495 -25.13 34.27 -0.97
C SER A 495 -23.82 34.36 -0.22
N PHE A 496 -22.74 34.68 -0.93
CA PHE A 496 -21.46 35.04 -0.31
C PHE A 496 -21.57 36.40 0.40
N PRO A 497 -20.95 36.60 1.58
CA PRO A 497 -21.00 37.86 2.33
C PRO A 497 -20.35 39.03 1.59
N GLU A 498 -20.84 40.25 1.86
CA GLU A 498 -20.14 41.47 1.44
C GLU A 498 -18.77 41.60 2.13
N ILE A 499 -17.82 42.22 1.43
CA ILE A 499 -16.48 42.55 1.93
C ILE A 499 -16.37 44.08 2.03
N GLU A 500 -15.96 44.58 3.19
CA GLU A 500 -15.87 46.03 3.44
C GLU A 500 -14.44 46.60 3.35
N VAL A 501 -13.42 45.75 3.37
CA VAL A 501 -12.02 46.16 3.40
C VAL A 501 -11.21 45.37 2.38
N GLU A 502 -10.16 45.98 1.83
CA GLU A 502 -9.20 45.26 0.99
C GLU A 502 -8.46 44.17 1.81
N MET A 503 -8.37 42.97 1.24
CA MET A 503 -7.86 41.74 1.86
C MET A 503 -6.71 41.15 1.04
N GLU A 504 -5.54 41.80 1.11
CA GLU A 504 -4.31 41.37 0.43
C GLU A 504 -3.76 40.00 0.90
N SER A 505 -4.12 39.56 2.11
CA SER A 505 -3.63 38.28 2.67
C SER A 505 -4.33 37.05 2.08
N LEU A 506 -5.57 37.18 1.60
CA LEU A 506 -6.41 36.04 1.24
C LEU A 506 -5.94 35.44 -0.07
N ARG A 507 -5.50 34.19 -0.06
CA ARG A 507 -4.92 33.49 -1.23
C ARG A 507 -5.86 32.42 -1.78
N PHE A 508 -6.60 31.74 -0.90
CA PHE A 508 -7.44 30.61 -1.26
C PHE A 508 -8.87 30.84 -0.75
N LEU A 509 -9.82 30.93 -1.68
CA LEU A 509 -11.24 30.94 -1.41
C LEU A 509 -11.87 29.71 -2.06
N ARG A 510 -12.35 28.79 -1.23
CA ARG A 510 -13.05 27.57 -1.68
C ARG A 510 -14.52 27.65 -1.31
N LEU A 511 -15.36 27.42 -2.30
CA LEU A 511 -16.82 27.47 -2.27
C LEU A 511 -17.44 26.26 -2.98
N SER A 512 -16.63 25.25 -3.34
CA SER A 512 -17.08 24.08 -4.11
C SER A 512 -18.27 23.37 -3.47
N GLY A 513 -19.31 23.04 -4.25
CA GLY A 513 -20.53 22.40 -3.76
C GLY A 513 -21.42 23.26 -2.84
N SER A 514 -21.13 24.56 -2.69
CA SER A 514 -21.96 25.47 -1.89
C SER A 514 -23.25 25.88 -2.61
N GLY A 515 -24.24 26.34 -1.84
CA GLY A 515 -25.56 26.73 -2.33
C GLY A 515 -25.64 28.08 -3.04
N ILE A 516 -24.52 28.77 -3.24
CA ILE A 516 -24.50 30.19 -3.60
C ILE A 516 -25.13 30.46 -4.97
N ARG A 517 -25.93 31.51 -5.05
CA ARG A 517 -26.57 32.00 -6.28
C ARG A 517 -25.71 33.02 -7.02
N GLY A 518 -24.79 33.67 -6.31
CA GLY A 518 -23.82 34.61 -6.88
C GLY A 518 -22.81 35.16 -5.88
N LEU A 519 -21.80 35.87 -6.40
CA LEU A 519 -20.81 36.63 -5.64
C LEU A 519 -21.12 38.13 -5.71
N PRO A 520 -20.92 38.90 -4.62
CA PRO A 520 -21.13 40.34 -4.60
C PRO A 520 -20.01 41.10 -5.34
N PRO A 521 -20.24 42.35 -5.80
CA PRO A 521 -19.20 43.17 -6.42
C PRO A 521 -17.98 43.44 -5.52
N SER A 522 -18.17 43.42 -4.19
CA SER A 522 -17.11 43.54 -3.21
C SER A 522 -16.08 42.40 -3.23
N ILE A 523 -16.33 41.31 -3.97
CA ILE A 523 -15.32 40.26 -4.25
C ILE A 523 -14.02 40.85 -4.82
N ALA A 524 -14.10 41.99 -5.54
CA ALA A 524 -12.94 42.70 -6.07
C ALA A 524 -11.95 43.22 -4.99
N TYR A 525 -12.36 43.31 -3.72
CA TYR A 525 -11.48 43.67 -2.60
C TYR A 525 -10.55 42.53 -2.15
N LEU A 526 -10.70 41.31 -2.69
CA LEU A 526 -9.79 40.19 -2.45
C LEU A 526 -8.53 40.29 -3.33
N THR A 527 -7.80 41.40 -3.21
CA THR A 527 -6.69 41.80 -4.10
C THR A 527 -5.53 40.80 -4.15
N GLY A 528 -5.34 39.99 -3.10
CA GLY A 528 -4.31 38.94 -3.02
C GLY A 528 -4.76 37.53 -3.44
N LEU A 529 -6.01 37.36 -3.89
CA LEU A 529 -6.60 36.05 -4.16
C LEU A 529 -5.91 35.36 -5.32
N ARG A 530 -5.49 34.10 -5.13
CA ARG A 530 -4.80 33.26 -6.11
C ARG A 530 -5.68 32.12 -6.63
N LEU A 531 -6.55 31.57 -5.79
CA LEU A 531 -7.44 30.48 -6.16
C LEU A 531 -8.87 30.80 -5.73
N LEU A 532 -9.79 30.69 -6.69
CA LEU A 532 -11.23 30.76 -6.50
C LEU A 532 -11.88 29.47 -7.03
N ASP A 533 -12.28 28.58 -6.12
CA ASP A 533 -12.83 27.26 -6.42
C ASP A 533 -14.33 27.24 -6.14
N LEU A 534 -15.14 27.20 -7.21
CA LEU A 534 -16.60 27.24 -7.23
C LEU A 534 -17.19 25.96 -7.82
N ARG A 535 -16.41 24.88 -7.90
CA ARG A 535 -16.83 23.62 -8.53
C ARG A 535 -18.15 23.10 -7.99
N GLY A 536 -19.11 22.81 -8.85
CA GLY A 536 -20.40 22.23 -8.45
C GLY A 536 -21.29 23.19 -7.65
N CYS A 537 -21.07 24.51 -7.73
CA CYS A 537 -22.05 25.49 -7.28
C CYS A 537 -23.28 25.49 -8.20
N PHE A 538 -24.13 24.46 -8.10
CA PHE A 538 -25.22 24.20 -9.05
C PHE A 538 -26.25 25.33 -9.14
N ASN A 539 -26.40 26.16 -8.10
CA ASN A 539 -27.32 27.29 -8.04
C ASN A 539 -26.72 28.61 -8.56
N LEU A 540 -25.44 28.64 -8.91
CA LEU A 540 -24.73 29.86 -9.33
C LEU A 540 -25.32 30.35 -10.65
N THR A 541 -25.97 31.51 -10.62
CA THR A 541 -26.65 32.13 -11.78
C THR A 541 -26.07 33.49 -12.16
N ARG A 542 -25.43 34.19 -11.20
CA ARG A 542 -24.87 35.53 -11.40
C ARG A 542 -23.44 35.57 -10.87
N PHE A 543 -22.56 36.21 -11.63
CA PHE A 543 -21.17 36.44 -11.25
C PHE A 543 -20.86 37.94 -11.47
N ALA A 544 -20.19 38.59 -10.51
CA ALA A 544 -19.85 40.03 -10.59
C ALA A 544 -18.71 40.31 -11.60
N THR A 545 -18.49 41.56 -12.01
CA THR A 545 -17.41 41.85 -12.97
C THR A 545 -16.03 41.52 -12.38
N LEU A 546 -15.20 40.84 -13.17
CA LEU A 546 -13.91 40.31 -12.71
C LEU A 546 -12.84 41.41 -12.71
N ARG A 547 -12.21 41.60 -11.55
CA ARG A 547 -11.12 42.57 -11.31
C ARG A 547 -9.92 42.01 -10.53
N LEU A 548 -9.82 40.68 -10.41
CA LEU A 548 -8.90 39.98 -9.49
C LEU A 548 -7.51 39.75 -10.10
N LYS A 549 -6.67 40.80 -10.16
CA LYS A 549 -5.36 40.75 -10.85
C LYS A 549 -4.36 39.69 -10.37
N SER A 550 -4.47 39.24 -9.12
CA SER A 550 -3.58 38.22 -8.52
C SER A 550 -4.07 36.78 -8.72
N LEU A 551 -5.24 36.57 -9.33
CA LEU A 551 -5.86 35.25 -9.46
C LEU A 551 -5.03 34.38 -10.39
N GLU A 552 -4.62 33.19 -9.93
CA GLU A 552 -3.83 32.19 -10.66
C GLU A 552 -4.73 31.07 -11.22
N GLU A 553 -5.79 30.71 -10.49
CA GLU A 553 -6.76 29.66 -10.85
C GLU A 553 -8.21 30.09 -10.54
N LEU A 554 -9.09 29.89 -11.52
CA LEU A 554 -10.55 30.03 -11.39
C LEU A 554 -11.22 28.73 -11.86
N ASP A 555 -11.92 28.05 -10.95
CA ASP A 555 -12.65 26.83 -11.26
C ASP A 555 -14.16 27.02 -11.06
N LEU A 556 -14.90 26.98 -12.17
CA LEU A 556 -16.34 27.09 -12.31
C LEU A 556 -16.96 25.79 -12.87
N SER A 557 -16.24 24.68 -12.81
CA SER A 557 -16.71 23.41 -13.35
C SER A 557 -18.01 22.95 -12.67
N ASN A 558 -18.92 22.33 -13.41
CA ASN A 558 -20.22 21.86 -12.97
C ASN A 558 -21.18 22.96 -12.42
N CYS A 559 -20.90 24.24 -12.67
CA CYS A 559 -21.84 25.35 -12.42
C CYS A 559 -22.98 25.37 -13.46
N LYS A 560 -23.90 24.40 -13.35
CA LYS A 560 -24.93 24.12 -14.37
C LYS A 560 -25.98 25.23 -14.58
N SER A 561 -26.18 26.13 -13.61
CA SER A 561 -27.09 27.27 -13.73
C SER A 561 -26.43 28.57 -14.22
N LEU A 562 -25.10 28.56 -14.44
CA LEU A 562 -24.37 29.74 -14.86
C LEU A 562 -24.50 29.91 -16.38
N GLU A 563 -25.49 30.67 -16.85
CA GLU A 563 -25.76 30.83 -18.28
C GLU A 563 -24.73 31.70 -19.03
N SER A 564 -23.96 32.53 -18.32
CA SER A 564 -22.98 33.46 -18.92
C SER A 564 -21.76 33.63 -18.03
N PHE A 565 -20.57 33.61 -18.62
CA PHE A 565 -19.33 34.02 -17.95
C PHE A 565 -19.33 35.56 -17.70
N PRO A 566 -18.82 36.06 -16.56
CA PRO A 566 -18.78 37.49 -16.23
C PRO A 566 -17.90 38.30 -17.18
N GLU A 567 -18.23 39.58 -17.34
CA GLU A 567 -17.33 40.55 -17.99
C GLU A 567 -16.08 40.80 -17.14
N ILE A 568 -14.93 40.92 -17.80
CA ILE A 568 -13.63 41.25 -17.19
C ILE A 568 -13.31 42.71 -17.51
N GLU A 569 -12.94 43.50 -16.51
CA GLU A 569 -12.68 44.94 -16.69
C GLU A 569 -11.20 45.34 -16.64
N VAL A 570 -10.32 44.41 -16.25
CA VAL A 570 -8.87 44.65 -16.11
C VAL A 570 -8.09 43.49 -16.70
N GLU A 571 -6.89 43.76 -17.21
CA GLU A 571 -5.95 42.71 -17.61
C GLU A 571 -5.52 41.87 -16.39
N MET A 572 -5.54 40.55 -16.57
CA MET A 572 -5.29 39.53 -15.54
C MET A 572 -4.14 38.61 -15.98
N GLU A 573 -2.92 39.16 -15.95
CA GLU A 573 -1.67 38.46 -16.31
C GLU A 573 -1.37 37.24 -15.42
N SER A 574 -1.90 37.19 -14.20
CA SER A 574 -1.63 36.11 -13.24
C SER A 574 -2.41 34.82 -13.53
N LEU A 575 -3.56 34.92 -14.21
CA LEU A 575 -4.52 33.81 -14.33
C LEU A 575 -4.01 32.80 -15.34
N ARG A 576 -3.69 31.60 -14.89
CA ARG A 576 -3.14 30.50 -15.70
C ARG A 576 -4.18 29.45 -16.04
N VAL A 577 -5.10 29.19 -15.13
CA VAL A 577 -6.06 28.07 -15.23
C VAL A 577 -7.48 28.60 -15.12
N LEU A 578 -8.29 28.37 -16.16
CA LEU A 578 -9.72 28.63 -16.16
C LEU A 578 -10.46 27.32 -16.50
N ARG A 579 -11.16 26.78 -15.52
CA ARG A 579 -11.98 25.57 -15.68
C ARG A 579 -13.46 25.93 -15.65
N LEU A 580 -14.16 25.49 -16.68
CA LEU A 580 -15.59 25.70 -16.91
C LEU A 580 -16.31 24.39 -17.26
N SER A 581 -15.61 23.24 -17.20
CA SER A 581 -16.13 21.92 -17.60
C SER A 581 -17.50 21.60 -16.99
N GLY A 582 -18.49 21.20 -17.79
CA GLY A 582 -19.85 20.87 -17.34
C GLY A 582 -20.66 22.06 -16.82
N SER A 583 -20.23 23.30 -17.05
CA SER A 583 -21.00 24.50 -16.68
C SER A 583 -22.11 24.81 -17.69
N GLY A 584 -23.09 25.61 -17.27
CA GLY A 584 -24.28 25.95 -18.05
C GLY A 584 -24.08 27.03 -19.12
N ILE A 585 -22.84 27.49 -19.36
CA ILE A 585 -22.57 28.71 -20.11
C ILE A 585 -23.02 28.61 -21.57
N ARG A 586 -23.66 29.68 -22.06
CA ARG A 586 -24.08 29.83 -23.45
C ARG A 586 -22.98 30.49 -24.30
N GLY A 587 -22.08 31.24 -23.66
CA GLY A 587 -20.92 31.83 -24.31
C GLY A 587 -19.96 32.58 -23.38
N LEU A 588 -18.79 32.91 -23.94
CA LEU A 588 -17.77 33.76 -23.33
C LEU A 588 -17.84 35.19 -23.90
N PRO A 589 -17.64 36.23 -23.07
CA PRO A 589 -17.65 37.62 -23.52
C PRO A 589 -16.33 38.02 -24.24
N PRO A 590 -16.31 39.08 -25.07
CA PRO A 590 -15.09 39.58 -25.70
C PRO A 590 -13.99 39.99 -24.71
N SER A 591 -14.36 40.36 -23.48
CA SER A 591 -13.43 40.67 -22.40
C SER A 591 -12.59 39.47 -21.93
N ILE A 592 -12.89 38.24 -22.37
CA ILE A 592 -12.02 37.07 -22.16
C ILE A 592 -10.58 37.32 -22.66
N ALA A 593 -10.40 38.18 -23.67
CA ALA A 593 -9.10 38.60 -24.19
C ALA A 593 -8.20 39.31 -23.15
N TYR A 594 -8.75 39.79 -22.02
CA TYR A 594 -7.98 40.38 -20.92
C TYR A 594 -7.29 39.34 -20.02
N LEU A 595 -7.54 38.04 -20.21
CA LEU A 595 -6.85 36.95 -19.51
C LEU A 595 -5.50 36.64 -20.18
N THR A 596 -4.63 37.64 -20.27
CA THR A 596 -3.40 37.63 -21.08
C THR A 596 -2.41 36.53 -20.69
N GLY A 597 -2.41 36.06 -19.43
CA GLY A 597 -1.55 34.98 -18.94
C GLY A 597 -2.17 33.58 -18.97
N LEU A 598 -3.39 33.42 -19.51
CA LEU A 598 -4.13 32.15 -19.47
C LEU A 598 -3.42 31.07 -20.28
N ARG A 599 -3.22 29.91 -19.64
CA ARG A 599 -2.56 28.71 -20.21
C ARG A 599 -3.54 27.57 -20.47
N LEU A 600 -4.50 27.35 -19.60
CA LEU A 600 -5.47 26.26 -19.73
C LEU A 600 -6.90 26.82 -19.72
N LEU A 601 -7.65 26.51 -20.77
CA LEU A 601 -9.09 26.79 -20.88
C LEU A 601 -9.87 25.48 -21.10
N ASP A 602 -10.48 24.98 -20.04
CA ASP A 602 -11.21 23.70 -20.01
C ASP A 602 -12.71 23.93 -20.02
N LEU A 603 -13.35 23.68 -21.17
CA LEU A 603 -14.78 23.88 -21.45
C LEU A 603 -15.52 22.55 -21.66
N ARG A 604 -14.90 21.40 -21.33
CA ARG A 604 -15.46 20.06 -21.58
C ARG A 604 -16.90 19.91 -21.11
N GLY A 605 -17.80 19.44 -21.96
CA GLY A 605 -19.19 19.20 -21.60
C GLY A 605 -19.98 20.48 -21.30
N CYS A 606 -19.56 21.65 -21.78
CA CYS A 606 -20.39 22.86 -21.81
C CYS A 606 -21.49 22.71 -22.87
N PHE A 607 -22.48 21.83 -22.63
CA PHE A 607 -23.48 21.43 -23.63
C PHE A 607 -24.32 22.58 -24.19
N ASN A 608 -24.46 23.70 -23.47
CA ASN A 608 -25.21 24.89 -23.89
C ASN A 608 -24.37 25.93 -24.67
N LEU A 609 -23.07 25.72 -24.81
CA LEU A 609 -22.15 26.67 -25.43
C LEU A 609 -22.49 26.82 -26.92
N THR A 610 -22.90 28.01 -27.32
CA THR A 610 -23.35 28.33 -28.71
C THR A 610 -22.60 29.51 -29.32
N ARG A 611 -21.97 30.35 -28.48
CA ARG A 611 -21.25 31.54 -28.90
C ARG A 611 -19.88 31.58 -28.23
N PHE A 612 -18.83 31.77 -29.02
CA PHE A 612 -17.48 31.94 -28.52
C PHE A 612 -16.91 33.26 -29.07
N ALA A 613 -16.27 34.06 -28.22
CA ALA A 613 -15.71 35.36 -28.61
C ALA A 613 -14.34 35.21 -29.32
N THR A 614 -13.99 36.15 -30.19
CA THR A 614 -12.74 36.11 -30.96
C THR A 614 -11.51 35.87 -30.08
N LEU A 615 -10.71 34.85 -30.42
CA LEU A 615 -9.57 34.42 -29.64
C LEU A 615 -8.36 35.34 -29.83
N ARG A 616 -7.82 35.82 -28.70
CA ARG A 616 -6.63 36.69 -28.60
C ARG A 616 -5.61 36.24 -27.53
N LEU A 617 -5.70 34.99 -27.07
CA LEU A 617 -5.03 34.48 -25.87
C LEU A 617 -3.63 33.90 -26.20
N LYS A 618 -2.64 34.78 -26.41
CA LYS A 618 -1.29 34.38 -26.86
C LYS A 618 -0.57 33.34 -25.97
N SER A 619 -0.84 33.34 -24.67
CA SER A 619 -0.20 32.43 -23.69
C SER A 619 -0.92 31.09 -23.50
N LEU A 620 -2.01 30.83 -24.24
CA LEU A 620 -2.79 29.61 -24.09
C LEU A 620 -1.97 28.40 -24.56
N GLU A 621 -1.85 27.40 -23.69
CA GLU A 621 -1.13 26.14 -23.89
C GLU A 621 -2.11 25.01 -24.26
N GLU A 622 -3.28 24.98 -23.61
CA GLU A 622 -4.33 23.97 -23.77
C GLU A 622 -5.72 24.61 -23.95
N LEU A 623 -6.45 24.18 -24.98
CA LEU A 623 -7.87 24.50 -25.20
C LEU A 623 -8.69 23.22 -25.36
N ASP A 624 -9.61 22.96 -24.43
CA ASP A 624 -10.46 21.77 -24.47
C ASP A 624 -11.94 22.15 -24.59
N LEU A 625 -12.52 21.88 -25.76
CA LEU A 625 -13.91 22.09 -26.15
C LEU A 625 -14.68 20.77 -26.29
N SER A 626 -14.18 19.67 -25.72
CA SER A 626 -14.82 18.36 -25.89
C SER A 626 -16.28 18.38 -25.39
N ASP A 627 -17.17 17.57 -25.99
CA ASP A 627 -18.60 17.48 -25.65
C ASP A 627 -19.40 18.81 -25.72
N CYS A 628 -18.87 19.88 -26.33
CA CYS A 628 -19.59 21.14 -26.57
C CYS A 628 -20.61 21.01 -27.71
N LYS A 629 -21.65 20.20 -27.51
CA LYS A 629 -22.60 19.74 -28.56
C LYS A 629 -23.42 20.84 -29.24
N SER A 630 -23.60 22.00 -28.60
CA SER A 630 -24.29 23.16 -29.21
C SER A 630 -23.37 24.14 -29.94
N LEU A 631 -22.05 23.93 -29.90
CA LEU A 631 -21.07 24.84 -30.50
C LEU A 631 -20.88 24.50 -31.98
N GLU A 632 -21.75 25.01 -32.85
CA GLU A 632 -21.70 24.68 -34.28
C GLU A 632 -20.52 25.32 -35.03
N ASN A 633 -20.10 26.52 -34.60
CA ASN A 633 -19.04 27.31 -35.23
C ASN A 633 -17.88 27.52 -34.26
N PHE A 634 -16.66 27.21 -34.69
CA PHE A 634 -15.44 27.51 -33.94
C PHE A 634 -15.15 29.03 -33.97
N PRO A 635 -14.60 29.64 -32.89
CA PRO A 635 -14.27 31.06 -32.85
C PRO A 635 -13.21 31.49 -33.87
N GLU A 636 -13.37 32.70 -34.42
CA GLU A 636 -12.30 33.36 -35.17
C GLU A 636 -11.10 33.71 -34.28
N ILE A 637 -9.91 33.70 -34.88
CA ILE A 637 -8.63 33.99 -34.20
C ILE A 637 -7.97 35.20 -34.88
N GLU A 638 -7.45 36.13 -34.08
CA GLU A 638 -6.87 37.39 -34.59
C GLU A 638 -5.37 37.57 -34.26
N VAL A 639 -4.77 36.64 -33.53
CA VAL A 639 -3.36 36.70 -33.12
C VAL A 639 -2.70 35.34 -33.22
N GLU A 640 -1.41 35.32 -33.55
CA GLU A 640 -0.58 34.11 -33.45
C GLU A 640 -0.52 33.62 -32.00
N MET A 641 -0.75 32.32 -31.82
CA MET A 641 -0.78 31.59 -30.55
C MET A 641 0.26 30.48 -30.56
N GLU A 642 1.53 30.88 -30.44
CA GLU A 642 2.71 30.01 -30.48
C GLU A 642 2.78 29.01 -29.31
N SER A 643 2.09 29.28 -28.20
CA SER A 643 2.11 28.41 -27.01
C SER A 643 1.10 27.26 -27.05
N LEU A 644 0.08 27.33 -27.93
CA LEU A 644 -1.03 26.39 -27.92
C LEU A 644 -0.60 25.08 -28.58
N TRP A 645 -0.30 24.06 -27.78
CA TRP A 645 0.14 22.75 -28.26
C TRP A 645 -1.00 21.73 -28.35
N PHE A 646 -2.05 21.88 -27.51
CA PHE A 646 -3.21 20.97 -27.47
C PHE A 646 -4.54 21.67 -27.76
N LEU A 647 -5.30 21.10 -28.70
CA LEU A 647 -6.68 21.45 -28.98
C LEU A 647 -7.55 20.19 -29.05
N SER A 648 -8.58 20.09 -28.21
CA SER A 648 -9.67 19.12 -28.40
C SER A 648 -10.98 19.81 -28.74
N ILE A 649 -11.68 19.28 -29.74
CA ILE A 649 -13.08 19.55 -30.07
C ILE A 649 -13.92 18.24 -30.08
N SER A 650 -13.39 17.14 -29.56
CA SER A 650 -14.01 15.80 -29.62
C SER A 650 -15.42 15.76 -29.03
N GLY A 651 -16.41 15.25 -29.78
CA GLY A 651 -17.82 15.17 -29.37
C GLY A 651 -18.54 16.52 -29.37
N SER A 652 -17.92 17.60 -29.87
CA SER A 652 -18.57 18.90 -30.03
C SER A 652 -19.48 18.98 -31.25
N GLY A 653 -20.29 20.05 -31.33
CA GLY A 653 -21.12 20.33 -32.50
C GLY A 653 -20.38 20.97 -33.69
N VAL A 654 -19.06 21.19 -33.58
CA VAL A 654 -18.30 22.03 -34.51
C VAL A 654 -18.36 21.45 -35.93
N ARG A 655 -18.79 22.28 -36.88
CA ARG A 655 -18.97 21.89 -38.28
C ARG A 655 -17.74 22.16 -39.15
N GLU A 656 -16.98 23.21 -38.86
CA GLU A 656 -15.73 23.53 -39.55
C GLU A 656 -14.81 24.39 -38.67
N LEU A 657 -13.51 24.39 -38.98
CA LEU A 657 -12.52 25.31 -38.41
C LEU A 657 -12.33 26.50 -39.36
N PRO A 658 -12.28 27.75 -38.87
CA PRO A 658 -12.09 28.94 -39.71
C PRO A 658 -10.69 28.98 -40.32
N SER A 659 -10.51 29.77 -41.39
CA SER A 659 -9.19 29.98 -42.00
C SER A 659 -8.17 30.60 -41.03
N SER A 660 -8.63 31.29 -39.99
CA SER A 660 -7.81 31.85 -38.92
C SER A 660 -7.15 30.79 -38.01
N ILE A 661 -7.52 29.50 -38.13
CA ILE A 661 -6.85 28.40 -37.41
C ILE A 661 -5.34 28.32 -37.69
N ALA A 662 -4.88 28.84 -38.83
CA ALA A 662 -3.46 28.94 -39.18
C ALA A 662 -2.63 29.79 -38.17
N TYR A 663 -3.28 30.63 -37.36
CA TYR A 663 -2.63 31.36 -36.28
C TYR A 663 -2.24 30.48 -35.07
N PHE A 664 -2.71 29.23 -34.99
CA PHE A 664 -2.26 28.25 -33.99
C PHE A 664 -0.93 27.61 -34.43
N THR A 665 0.10 28.45 -34.53
CA THR A 665 1.43 28.09 -35.04
C THR A 665 2.14 27.05 -34.17
N GLY A 666 1.81 26.98 -32.87
CA GLY A 666 2.36 26.00 -31.93
C GLY A 666 1.64 24.64 -31.87
N LEU A 667 0.56 24.44 -32.63
CA LEU A 667 -0.33 23.28 -32.41
C LEU A 667 0.32 21.96 -32.80
N GLU A 668 0.49 21.07 -31.82
CA GLU A 668 1.08 19.73 -31.97
C GLU A 668 0.01 18.63 -32.02
N ILE A 669 -1.07 18.77 -31.23
CA ILE A 669 -2.14 17.77 -31.09
C ILE A 669 -3.51 18.39 -31.38
N LEU A 670 -4.25 17.79 -32.31
CA LEU A 670 -5.66 18.11 -32.59
C LEU A 670 -6.54 16.86 -32.43
N GLN A 671 -7.47 16.90 -31.48
CA GLN A 671 -8.47 15.85 -31.26
C GLN A 671 -9.85 16.33 -31.69
N ALA A 672 -10.50 15.58 -32.58
CA ALA A 672 -11.81 15.89 -33.15
C ALA A 672 -12.65 14.61 -33.36
N ASP A 673 -12.63 13.74 -32.35
CA ASP A 673 -13.30 12.44 -32.32
C ASP A 673 -14.82 12.59 -32.18
N TYR A 674 -15.59 11.64 -32.71
CA TYR A 674 -17.06 11.59 -32.60
C TYR A 674 -17.82 12.84 -33.08
N CYS A 675 -17.20 13.70 -33.89
CA CYS A 675 -17.81 14.89 -34.46
C CYS A 675 -18.62 14.55 -35.75
N GLU A 676 -19.89 14.19 -35.59
CA GLU A 676 -20.76 13.63 -36.66
C GLU A 676 -20.92 14.45 -37.95
N ASN A 677 -20.75 15.77 -37.86
CA ASN A 677 -20.95 16.74 -38.95
C ASN A 677 -19.73 17.65 -39.17
N PHE A 678 -18.57 17.28 -38.62
CA PHE A 678 -17.34 18.01 -38.89
C PHE A 678 -16.93 17.86 -40.36
N THR A 679 -16.54 18.98 -40.96
CA THR A 679 -16.12 19.13 -42.35
C THR A 679 -14.96 20.11 -42.40
N VAL A 680 -14.10 19.99 -43.42
CA VAL A 680 -13.03 20.97 -43.65
C VAL A 680 -13.25 21.66 -44.98
N THR A 681 -13.81 22.87 -44.89
CA THR A 681 -14.29 23.66 -46.04
C THR A 681 -13.65 25.05 -46.09
N GLY A 682 -12.32 25.09 -46.20
CA GLY A 682 -11.59 26.36 -46.32
C GLY A 682 -10.29 26.26 -47.11
N ASN A 683 -9.79 27.43 -47.53
CA ASN A 683 -8.39 27.59 -47.93
C ASN A 683 -7.53 27.70 -46.65
N SER A 684 -7.42 26.60 -45.89
CA SER A 684 -6.61 26.56 -44.67
C SER A 684 -5.13 26.47 -45.02
N GLU A 685 -4.44 27.60 -44.82
CA GLU A 685 -2.97 27.63 -44.76
C GLU A 685 -2.48 26.94 -43.46
N LEU A 686 -1.18 26.73 -43.36
CA LEU A 686 -0.57 25.62 -42.59
C LEU A 686 -0.94 25.61 -41.09
N LEU A 687 -1.15 24.40 -40.55
CA LEU A 687 -0.78 24.06 -39.16
C LEU A 687 0.64 23.46 -39.23
N PRO A 688 1.71 24.24 -38.98
CA PRO A 688 3.07 23.86 -39.36
C PRO A 688 3.76 22.86 -38.43
N ASN A 689 3.20 22.61 -37.24
CA ASN A 689 3.77 21.73 -36.21
C ASN A 689 2.86 20.55 -35.83
N LEU A 690 1.72 20.37 -36.51
CA LEU A 690 0.73 19.34 -36.15
C LEU A 690 1.33 17.94 -36.32
N TYR A 691 1.57 17.26 -35.21
CA TYR A 691 2.19 15.94 -35.10
C TYR A 691 1.14 14.82 -35.00
N GLU A 692 0.12 15.03 -34.17
CA GLU A 692 -0.98 14.09 -33.90
C GLU A 692 -2.31 14.67 -34.37
N PHE A 693 -3.09 13.85 -35.08
CA PHE A 693 -4.46 14.20 -35.46
C PHE A 693 -5.41 13.02 -35.20
N SER A 694 -6.49 13.27 -34.47
CA SER A 694 -7.50 12.26 -34.14
C SER A 694 -8.89 12.62 -34.66
N LEU A 695 -9.52 11.67 -35.35
CA LEU A 695 -10.91 11.72 -35.85
C LEU A 695 -11.61 10.36 -35.56
N MET A 696 -11.34 9.75 -34.41
CA MET A 696 -11.91 8.46 -34.00
C MET A 696 -13.44 8.54 -34.00
N GLY A 697 -14.13 7.54 -34.56
CA GLY A 697 -15.60 7.50 -34.60
C GLY A 697 -16.27 8.52 -35.54
N CYS A 698 -15.52 9.31 -36.31
CA CYS A 698 -16.10 10.30 -37.23
C CYS A 698 -16.62 9.66 -38.52
N ASN A 699 -17.69 10.24 -39.09
CA ASN A 699 -18.18 9.80 -40.39
C ASN A 699 -17.35 10.40 -41.53
N LEU A 700 -16.25 9.71 -41.84
CA LEU A 700 -15.31 10.06 -42.89
C LEU A 700 -15.97 10.23 -44.28
N SER A 701 -17.13 9.63 -44.57
CA SER A 701 -17.81 9.82 -45.88
C SER A 701 -18.37 11.23 -46.09
N LYS A 702 -18.64 11.98 -45.01
CA LYS A 702 -19.06 13.39 -45.06
C LYS A 702 -17.88 14.36 -45.06
N ILE A 703 -16.75 13.95 -44.48
CA ILE A 703 -15.54 14.76 -44.45
C ILE A 703 -14.98 14.83 -45.87
N SER A 704 -15.05 16.01 -46.49
CA SER A 704 -14.26 16.29 -47.67
C SER A 704 -12.77 16.30 -47.27
N PHE A 705 -12.06 15.19 -47.51
CA PHE A 705 -10.60 15.02 -47.33
C PHE A 705 -9.75 15.89 -48.30
N LEU A 706 -10.27 17.05 -48.66
CA LEU A 706 -9.89 17.85 -49.80
C LEU A 706 -9.73 19.30 -49.35
N ARG A 707 -8.61 19.61 -48.66
CA ARG A 707 -7.82 20.88 -48.75
C ARG A 707 -6.91 21.19 -47.55
N LEU A 708 -6.93 20.44 -46.44
CA LEU A 708 -5.92 20.62 -45.38
C LEU A 708 -4.50 20.51 -45.94
N LEU A 709 -3.66 21.53 -45.76
CA LEU A 709 -2.26 21.51 -46.18
C LEU A 709 -1.30 20.87 -45.14
N CYS A 710 -1.83 20.39 -44.01
CA CYS A 710 -1.08 19.83 -42.87
C CYS A 710 -0.45 18.44 -43.13
N TRP A 711 -0.51 17.94 -44.37
CA TRP A 711 -0.10 16.57 -44.72
C TRP A 711 1.41 16.28 -44.55
N SER A 712 2.25 17.31 -44.40
CA SER A 712 3.69 17.19 -44.27
C SER A 712 4.21 17.11 -42.83
N THR A 713 3.35 17.23 -41.81
CA THR A 713 3.79 17.32 -40.40
C THR A 713 3.30 16.12 -39.59
N VAL A 714 2.05 15.69 -39.82
CA VAL A 714 1.40 14.60 -39.07
C VAL A 714 2.16 13.28 -39.22
N THR A 715 2.50 12.65 -38.10
CA THR A 715 3.11 11.32 -38.02
C THR A 715 2.19 10.27 -37.41
N GLU A 716 1.28 10.69 -36.51
CA GLU A 716 0.27 9.85 -35.85
C GLU A 716 -1.13 10.24 -36.35
N LEU A 717 -1.91 9.27 -36.83
CA LEU A 717 -3.30 9.49 -37.28
C LEU A 717 -4.25 8.45 -36.71
N PHE A 718 -5.19 8.91 -35.88
CA PHE A 718 -6.16 8.06 -35.19
C PHE A 718 -7.54 8.14 -35.86
N LEU A 719 -8.02 7.00 -36.39
CA LEU A 719 -9.28 6.87 -37.13
C LEU A 719 -10.13 5.67 -36.70
N SER A 720 -9.75 5.03 -35.59
CA SER A 720 -10.47 3.92 -34.96
C SER A 720 -11.99 4.16 -34.84
N GLN A 721 -12.79 3.10 -34.77
CA GLN A 721 -14.25 3.14 -34.66
C GLN A 721 -15.00 3.87 -35.80
N SER A 722 -14.32 4.26 -36.87
CA SER A 722 -14.96 4.96 -38.00
C SER A 722 -15.65 3.99 -38.97
N ASN A 723 -16.76 4.45 -39.56
CA ASN A 723 -17.67 3.64 -40.37
C ASN A 723 -17.46 3.80 -41.89
N PHE A 724 -16.20 3.86 -42.36
CA PHE A 724 -15.90 3.96 -43.79
C PHE A 724 -15.65 2.59 -44.42
N VAL A 725 -16.04 2.44 -45.69
CA VAL A 725 -15.90 1.18 -46.43
C VAL A 725 -14.49 1.00 -47.01
N ASN A 726 -13.86 2.08 -47.46
CA ASN A 726 -12.51 2.10 -48.01
C ASN A 726 -11.83 3.42 -47.62
N LEU A 727 -10.50 3.41 -47.47
CA LEU A 727 -9.75 4.65 -47.28
C LEU A 727 -9.75 5.52 -48.56
N PRO A 728 -10.09 6.82 -48.49
CA PRO A 728 -10.04 7.73 -49.64
C PRO A 728 -8.62 7.91 -50.22
N ILE A 729 -8.49 7.98 -51.54
CA ILE A 729 -7.20 8.15 -52.26
C ILE A 729 -6.38 9.36 -51.75
N SER A 730 -7.03 10.39 -51.22
CA SER A 730 -6.39 11.56 -50.60
C SER A 730 -5.50 11.25 -49.40
N PHE A 731 -5.61 10.07 -48.77
CA PHE A 731 -4.72 9.63 -47.68
C PHE A 731 -3.25 9.52 -48.11
N SER A 732 -3.00 9.18 -49.38
CA SER A 732 -1.64 9.07 -49.95
C SER A 732 -0.81 10.36 -49.83
N LYS A 733 -1.47 11.49 -49.53
CA LYS A 733 -0.85 12.80 -49.40
C LYS A 733 -0.16 13.03 -48.06
N PHE A 734 -0.47 12.27 -47.00
CA PHE A 734 0.18 12.39 -45.68
C PHE A 734 1.62 11.86 -45.71
N VAL A 735 2.51 12.56 -46.42
CA VAL A 735 3.85 12.08 -46.82
C VAL A 735 4.77 11.66 -45.67
N ASN A 736 4.51 12.16 -44.45
CA ASN A 736 5.29 11.88 -43.24
C ASN A 736 4.57 10.99 -42.21
N LEU A 737 3.37 10.51 -42.51
CA LEU A 737 2.64 9.59 -41.64
C LEU A 737 3.45 8.30 -41.43
N ARG A 738 3.62 7.92 -40.16
CA ARG A 738 4.27 6.68 -39.75
C ARG A 738 3.26 5.67 -39.21
N ASN A 739 2.37 6.13 -38.35
CA ASN A 739 1.47 5.29 -37.57
C ASN A 739 0.02 5.63 -37.88
N LEU A 740 -0.78 4.62 -38.20
CA LEU A 740 -2.19 4.75 -38.57
C LEU A 740 -3.04 3.78 -37.76
N TYR A 741 -3.92 4.31 -36.92
CA TYR A 741 -4.74 3.52 -36.01
C TYR A 741 -6.18 3.41 -36.55
N LEU A 742 -6.64 2.19 -36.81
CA LEU A 742 -7.92 1.86 -37.46
C LEU A 742 -8.71 0.81 -36.64
N ILE A 743 -8.45 0.71 -35.34
CA ILE A 743 -9.05 -0.28 -34.43
C ILE A 743 -10.59 -0.18 -34.48
N ASN A 744 -11.31 -1.31 -34.51
CA ASN A 744 -12.77 -1.37 -34.56
C ASN A 744 -13.41 -0.70 -35.82
N CYS A 745 -12.70 -0.53 -36.93
CA CYS A 745 -13.28 -0.06 -38.20
C CYS A 745 -14.08 -1.18 -38.92
N GLN A 746 -15.20 -1.61 -38.31
CA GLN A 746 -15.94 -2.81 -38.67
C GLN A 746 -16.43 -2.88 -40.14
N SER A 747 -16.66 -1.75 -40.80
CA SER A 747 -17.16 -1.68 -42.19
C SER A 747 -16.06 -1.61 -43.26
N LEU A 748 -14.78 -1.53 -42.87
CA LEU A 748 -13.65 -1.42 -43.79
C LEU A 748 -13.47 -2.72 -44.56
N LEU A 749 -13.51 -2.68 -45.91
CA LEU A 749 -13.35 -3.84 -46.79
C LEU A 749 -11.90 -4.02 -47.27
N GLU A 750 -11.25 -2.96 -47.74
CA GLU A 750 -9.86 -3.04 -48.18
C GLU A 750 -9.10 -1.72 -47.98
N ILE A 751 -7.77 -1.84 -47.83
CA ILE A 751 -6.83 -0.72 -47.94
C ILE A 751 -5.95 -0.96 -49.16
N PRO A 752 -6.16 -0.25 -50.29
CA PRO A 752 -5.30 -0.38 -51.46
C PRO A 752 -3.92 0.24 -51.22
N GLU A 753 -2.85 -0.41 -51.71
CA GLU A 753 -1.46 0.08 -51.60
C GLU A 753 -1.28 1.53 -52.12
N GLN A 754 -2.06 1.92 -53.13
CA GLN A 754 -1.98 3.25 -53.75
C GLN A 754 -2.54 4.37 -52.86
N VAL A 755 -3.25 4.01 -51.77
CA VAL A 755 -3.87 4.94 -50.82
C VAL A 755 -2.94 5.25 -49.65
N LEU A 756 -1.97 4.39 -49.35
CA LEU A 756 -1.07 4.56 -48.20
C LEU A 756 0.12 5.49 -48.49
N PRO A 757 0.54 6.31 -47.50
CA PRO A 757 1.78 7.06 -47.58
C PRO A 757 3.03 6.19 -47.65
N ARG A 758 4.08 6.69 -48.33
CA ARG A 758 5.37 5.98 -48.50
C ARG A 758 6.19 5.78 -47.22
N ARG A 759 5.86 6.49 -46.14
CA ARG A 759 6.58 6.46 -44.86
C ARG A 759 5.84 5.71 -43.75
N ILE A 760 4.74 5.03 -44.09
CA ILE A 760 3.98 4.23 -43.14
C ILE A 760 4.88 3.11 -42.57
N GLU A 761 5.05 3.11 -41.25
CA GLU A 761 5.84 2.15 -40.48
C GLU A 761 4.93 1.12 -39.78
N PHE A 762 3.76 1.57 -39.30
CA PHE A 762 2.82 0.78 -38.50
C PHE A 762 1.36 1.08 -38.87
N VAL A 763 0.53 0.04 -38.93
CA VAL A 763 -0.93 0.16 -39.05
C VAL A 763 -1.62 -0.81 -38.08
N GLU A 764 -2.57 -0.32 -37.29
CA GLU A 764 -3.33 -1.14 -36.35
C GLU A 764 -4.76 -1.35 -36.86
N LEU A 765 -5.17 -2.61 -37.05
CA LEU A 765 -6.41 -2.99 -37.72
C LEU A 765 -7.29 -3.94 -36.88
N ASP A 766 -6.99 -4.10 -35.60
CA ASP A 766 -7.72 -5.00 -34.72
C ASP A 766 -9.24 -4.74 -34.72
N ASN A 767 -10.02 -5.82 -34.72
CA ASN A 767 -11.48 -5.84 -34.79
C ASN A 767 -12.08 -5.25 -36.09
N CYS A 768 -11.34 -5.17 -37.19
CA CYS A 768 -11.88 -4.82 -38.52
C CYS A 768 -12.58 -6.02 -39.19
N THR A 769 -13.77 -6.38 -38.69
CA THR A 769 -14.43 -7.65 -39.04
C THR A 769 -14.82 -7.82 -40.52
N SER A 770 -15.09 -6.76 -41.29
CA SER A 770 -15.36 -6.85 -42.74
C SER A 770 -14.12 -6.77 -43.65
N LEU A 771 -12.91 -6.65 -43.09
CA LEU A 771 -11.69 -6.46 -43.87
C LEU A 771 -11.35 -7.72 -44.69
N GLU A 772 -11.49 -7.65 -46.02
CA GLU A 772 -11.22 -8.74 -46.96
C GLU A 772 -9.75 -8.78 -47.40
N LYS A 773 -9.11 -7.61 -47.52
CA LYS A 773 -7.75 -7.45 -48.08
C LYS A 773 -6.94 -6.37 -47.36
N ILE A 774 -5.66 -6.67 -47.13
CA ILE A 774 -4.67 -5.73 -46.60
C ILE A 774 -3.58 -5.40 -47.64
N PRO A 775 -2.88 -4.27 -47.52
CA PRO A 775 -1.80 -3.87 -48.41
C PRO A 775 -0.44 -4.42 -47.92
N LYS A 776 0.58 -4.40 -48.79
CA LYS A 776 1.97 -4.69 -48.38
C LYS A 776 2.46 -3.60 -47.41
N LEU A 777 2.69 -3.97 -46.15
CA LEU A 777 3.02 -3.08 -45.03
C LEU A 777 4.17 -3.61 -44.18
N ALA A 778 4.94 -2.71 -43.58
CA ALA A 778 6.12 -3.05 -42.77
C ALA A 778 5.78 -3.69 -41.41
N TRP A 779 4.68 -3.29 -40.80
CA TRP A 779 4.12 -3.88 -39.57
C TRP A 779 2.60 -3.69 -39.58
N VAL A 780 1.85 -4.72 -39.18
CA VAL A 780 0.39 -4.67 -39.03
C VAL A 780 -0.03 -5.51 -37.82
N LEU A 781 -0.96 -5.01 -37.01
CA LEU A 781 -1.71 -5.81 -36.03
C LEU A 781 -3.12 -6.08 -36.58
N LEU A 782 -3.56 -7.33 -36.53
CA LEU A 782 -4.67 -7.89 -37.32
C LEU A 782 -5.48 -8.92 -36.52
N ASP A 783 -5.79 -8.66 -35.26
CA ASP A 783 -6.65 -9.56 -34.48
C ASP A 783 -8.14 -9.33 -34.77
N ASN A 784 -8.93 -10.40 -34.71
CA ASN A 784 -10.37 -10.47 -34.95
C ASN A 784 -10.84 -9.94 -36.33
N CYS A 785 -9.98 -9.96 -37.36
CA CYS A 785 -10.34 -9.61 -38.75
C CYS A 785 -11.03 -10.80 -39.46
N THR A 786 -12.25 -11.14 -39.03
CA THR A 786 -12.95 -12.39 -39.41
C THR A 786 -13.20 -12.59 -40.91
N SER A 787 -13.30 -11.52 -41.71
CA SER A 787 -13.53 -11.62 -43.17
C SER A 787 -12.26 -11.67 -44.03
N LEU A 788 -11.07 -11.64 -43.43
CA LEU A 788 -9.79 -11.55 -44.14
C LEU A 788 -9.51 -12.82 -44.94
N GLU A 789 -9.44 -12.72 -46.27
CA GLU A 789 -9.30 -13.90 -47.14
C GLU A 789 -7.84 -14.23 -47.48
N LYS A 790 -6.97 -13.23 -47.54
CA LYS A 790 -5.57 -13.36 -47.99
C LYS A 790 -4.66 -12.33 -47.35
N ILE A 791 -3.42 -12.73 -47.11
CA ILE A 791 -2.32 -11.85 -46.68
C ILE A 791 -1.35 -11.68 -47.85
N PRO A 792 -0.92 -10.46 -48.19
CA PRO A 792 0.08 -10.21 -49.23
C PRO A 792 1.49 -10.63 -48.75
N GLU A 793 2.47 -10.64 -49.66
CA GLU A 793 3.87 -10.84 -49.28
C GLU A 793 4.32 -9.80 -48.25
N LEU A 794 4.65 -10.26 -47.04
CA LEU A 794 5.22 -9.45 -45.98
C LEU A 794 6.62 -8.95 -46.38
N PRO A 795 6.96 -7.66 -46.18
CA PRO A 795 8.23 -7.10 -46.60
C PRO A 795 9.41 -7.62 -45.76
N ARG A 796 10.61 -7.38 -46.29
CA ARG A 796 11.87 -7.77 -45.65
C ARG A 796 12.25 -6.77 -44.57
N LYS A 797 12.49 -7.25 -43.35
CA LYS A 797 13.10 -6.50 -42.24
C LYS A 797 14.02 -7.45 -41.46
N ASP A 798 15.16 -6.96 -41.00
CA ASP A 798 16.23 -7.84 -40.49
C ASP A 798 16.03 -8.31 -39.02
N ASP A 799 15.19 -7.58 -38.26
CA ASP A 799 14.94 -7.80 -36.83
C ASP A 799 13.46 -8.12 -36.52
N HIS A 800 13.28 -9.08 -35.60
CA HIS A 800 12.04 -9.53 -34.92
C HIS A 800 10.69 -9.25 -35.61
N MET A 801 10.11 -10.30 -36.22
CA MET A 801 8.76 -10.25 -36.77
C MET A 801 7.75 -10.92 -35.82
N TYR A 802 6.73 -10.15 -35.42
CA TYR A 802 5.53 -10.64 -34.75
C TYR A 802 4.33 -10.45 -35.69
N LEU A 803 3.51 -11.49 -35.85
CA LEU A 803 2.25 -11.42 -36.60
C LEU A 803 1.16 -12.19 -35.86
N SER A 804 0.16 -11.47 -35.37
CA SER A 804 -1.06 -12.06 -34.79
C SER A 804 -2.20 -11.99 -35.80
N LEU A 805 -2.91 -13.10 -35.97
CA LEU A 805 -4.09 -13.27 -36.82
C LEU A 805 -5.19 -13.99 -36.04
N THR A 806 -5.28 -13.70 -34.74
CA THR A 806 -6.18 -14.38 -33.82
C THR A 806 -7.61 -14.14 -34.28
N ASN A 807 -8.40 -15.21 -34.40
CA ASN A 807 -9.78 -15.19 -34.88
C ASN A 807 -9.99 -14.65 -36.33
N CYS A 808 -8.95 -14.63 -37.17
CA CYS A 808 -9.08 -14.34 -38.61
C CYS A 808 -9.61 -15.56 -39.39
N VAL A 809 -10.80 -16.04 -39.04
CA VAL A 809 -11.32 -17.38 -39.41
C VAL A 809 -11.39 -17.69 -40.91
N ARG A 810 -11.48 -16.69 -41.80
CA ARG A 810 -11.42 -16.93 -43.26
C ARG A 810 -10.01 -17.26 -43.80
N LEU A 811 -8.97 -17.08 -42.99
CA LEU A 811 -7.62 -17.58 -43.27
C LEU A 811 -7.41 -19.05 -42.85
N CYS A 812 -8.37 -19.69 -42.17
CA CYS A 812 -8.28 -21.11 -41.84
C CYS A 812 -8.13 -21.95 -43.12
N GLY A 813 -7.03 -22.70 -43.23
CA GLY A 813 -6.71 -23.49 -44.42
C GLY A 813 -6.16 -22.68 -45.62
N TYR A 814 -5.93 -21.37 -45.46
CA TYR A 814 -5.14 -20.59 -46.42
C TYR A 814 -3.70 -21.10 -46.41
N ASP A 815 -3.22 -21.57 -47.57
CA ASP A 815 -1.85 -22.04 -47.71
C ASP A 815 -0.88 -20.85 -47.69
N ILE A 816 -0.44 -20.48 -46.49
CA ILE A 816 0.70 -19.58 -46.31
C ILE A 816 1.93 -20.38 -46.74
N THR A 817 2.17 -20.37 -48.05
CA THR A 817 3.14 -21.25 -48.71
C THR A 817 4.54 -21.13 -48.12
N GLU A 818 5.31 -22.22 -48.25
CA GLU A 818 6.75 -22.29 -47.97
C GLU A 818 7.50 -21.03 -48.44
N HIS A 819 7.13 -20.47 -49.61
CA HIS A 819 7.74 -19.27 -50.19
C HIS A 819 7.54 -17.96 -49.40
N ILE A 820 6.40 -17.77 -48.72
CA ILE A 820 6.16 -16.55 -47.93
C ILE A 820 7.12 -16.52 -46.73
N PHE A 821 7.29 -17.66 -46.05
CA PHE A 821 8.20 -17.80 -44.91
C PHE A 821 9.67 -17.90 -45.35
N LEU A 822 10.01 -18.72 -46.37
CA LEU A 822 11.38 -18.90 -46.84
C LEU A 822 12.03 -17.59 -47.33
N ASN A 823 11.26 -16.70 -47.96
CA ASN A 823 11.76 -15.39 -48.40
C ASN A 823 12.20 -14.48 -47.25
N GLN A 824 11.75 -14.76 -46.01
CA GLN A 824 12.15 -14.06 -44.79
C GLN A 824 13.29 -14.80 -44.06
N VAL A 825 13.25 -16.13 -44.00
CA VAL A 825 14.29 -16.96 -43.37
C VAL A 825 15.61 -16.92 -44.12
N SER A 826 15.58 -16.92 -45.46
CA SER A 826 16.78 -17.03 -46.31
C SER A 826 17.68 -15.79 -46.33
N VAL A 827 17.26 -14.69 -45.70
CA VAL A 827 17.98 -13.41 -45.66
C VAL A 827 18.27 -12.92 -44.23
N SER A 828 17.50 -13.37 -43.24
CA SER A 828 17.60 -12.91 -41.85
C SER A 828 18.82 -13.49 -41.11
N SER A 829 19.32 -12.73 -40.12
CA SER A 829 20.48 -13.12 -39.31
C SER A 829 20.27 -14.51 -38.65
N PRO A 830 21.32 -15.28 -38.35
CA PRO A 830 21.20 -16.58 -37.67
C PRO A 830 20.57 -16.49 -36.25
N HIS A 831 20.27 -15.29 -35.75
CA HIS A 831 19.66 -15.04 -34.45
C HIS A 831 18.23 -14.46 -34.54
N SER A 832 17.73 -14.12 -35.73
CA SER A 832 16.41 -13.50 -35.89
C SER A 832 15.29 -14.53 -35.62
N LEU A 833 14.53 -14.29 -34.55
CA LEU A 833 13.32 -15.04 -34.17
C LEU A 833 12.08 -14.43 -34.85
N PHE A 834 11.09 -15.28 -35.13
CA PHE A 834 9.74 -14.83 -35.50
C PHE A 834 8.68 -15.66 -34.78
N GLU A 835 7.55 -15.01 -34.47
CA GLU A 835 6.40 -15.59 -33.78
C GLU A 835 5.13 -15.23 -34.55
N ILE A 836 4.36 -16.24 -34.89
CA ILE A 836 3.21 -16.10 -35.78
C ILE A 836 2.05 -16.94 -35.24
N ILE A 837 0.92 -16.29 -35.00
CA ILE A 837 -0.32 -16.95 -34.55
C ILE A 837 -1.22 -17.11 -35.77
N LEU A 838 -1.53 -18.36 -36.15
CA LEU A 838 -2.41 -18.66 -37.27
C LEU A 838 -3.79 -19.14 -36.79
N PRO A 839 -4.87 -18.77 -37.49
CA PRO A 839 -6.21 -19.27 -37.18
C PRO A 839 -6.43 -20.70 -37.71
N GLY A 840 -7.15 -21.51 -36.93
CA GLY A 840 -7.44 -22.91 -37.20
C GLY A 840 -6.64 -23.86 -36.29
N ASP A 841 -6.93 -25.16 -36.37
CA ASP A 841 -6.21 -26.23 -35.68
C ASP A 841 -5.20 -26.97 -36.56
N GLU A 842 -5.29 -26.89 -37.89
CA GLU A 842 -4.43 -27.67 -38.79
C GLU A 842 -2.97 -27.14 -38.88
N VAL A 843 -2.01 -28.07 -38.84
CA VAL A 843 -0.61 -27.78 -39.20
C VAL A 843 -0.51 -27.53 -40.71
N PRO A 844 0.19 -26.47 -41.19
CA PRO A 844 0.29 -26.17 -42.62
C PRO A 844 0.88 -27.33 -43.45
N LYS A 845 0.33 -27.54 -44.65
CA LYS A 845 0.59 -28.72 -45.49
C LYS A 845 2.04 -28.88 -45.99
N TRP A 846 2.85 -27.83 -45.91
CA TRP A 846 4.27 -27.85 -46.28
C TRP A 846 5.20 -28.31 -45.14
N PHE A 847 4.69 -28.57 -43.94
CA PHE A 847 5.49 -29.15 -42.86
C PHE A 847 6.01 -30.53 -43.25
N SER A 848 7.32 -30.76 -43.11
CA SER A 848 7.93 -32.01 -43.58
C SER A 848 7.57 -33.21 -42.70
N CYS A 849 7.21 -32.98 -41.43
CA CYS A 849 6.77 -34.02 -40.51
C CYS A 849 5.64 -33.52 -39.62
N CYS A 850 4.46 -34.15 -39.73
CA CYS A 850 3.26 -33.84 -38.95
C CYS A 850 2.78 -35.06 -38.16
N LYS A 851 2.28 -34.87 -36.94
CA LYS A 851 1.73 -35.94 -36.11
C LYS A 851 0.73 -35.42 -35.07
N ASP A 852 -0.37 -36.15 -34.88
CA ASP A 852 -1.34 -35.86 -33.84
C ASP A 852 -0.80 -36.21 -32.45
N ALA A 853 -0.91 -35.27 -31.51
CA ALA A 853 -0.72 -35.53 -30.09
C ALA A 853 -1.89 -36.37 -29.55
N THR A 854 -1.68 -37.68 -29.41
CA THR A 854 -2.56 -38.56 -28.63
C THR A 854 -2.21 -38.48 -27.15
N THR A 855 -3.20 -38.51 -26.25
CA THR A 855 -3.00 -38.40 -24.80
C THR A 855 -2.20 -39.59 -24.21
N VAL A 856 -0.87 -39.50 -24.19
CA VAL A 856 0.01 -40.51 -23.60
C VAL A 856 0.02 -40.37 -22.08
N ARG A 857 -0.56 -41.34 -21.37
CA ARG A 857 -0.38 -41.45 -19.91
C ARG A 857 1.02 -42.02 -19.59
N GLN A 858 1.71 -41.30 -18.71
CA GLN A 858 2.85 -41.67 -17.84
C GLN A 858 4.25 -41.09 -18.19
N TYR A 859 4.78 -40.34 -17.20
CA TYR A 859 6.17 -39.93 -16.94
C TYR A 859 6.84 -38.85 -17.83
N LEU A 860 6.71 -37.56 -17.45
CA LEU A 860 7.71 -36.84 -16.62
C LEU A 860 7.37 -35.35 -16.36
N SER A 861 7.41 -34.92 -15.09
CA SER A 861 7.25 -33.56 -14.54
C SER A 861 5.82 -32.98 -14.42
N CYS A 862 5.60 -32.21 -13.34
CA CYS A 862 4.27 -31.84 -12.82
C CYS A 862 3.67 -30.55 -13.39
N ARG A 863 3.83 -30.27 -14.70
CA ARG A 863 3.36 -29.00 -15.32
C ARG A 863 2.69 -29.07 -16.70
N TYR A 864 2.59 -30.26 -17.32
CA TYR A 864 2.04 -30.42 -18.68
C TYR A 864 1.15 -31.67 -18.75
N ASP A 865 0.01 -31.58 -19.46
CA ASP A 865 -1.05 -32.61 -19.46
C ASP A 865 -1.07 -33.48 -20.74
N ALA A 866 -0.38 -33.07 -21.81
CA ALA A 866 -0.26 -33.81 -23.08
C ALA A 866 1.08 -33.53 -23.78
N GLY A 867 1.49 -34.42 -24.69
CA GLY A 867 2.69 -34.23 -25.51
C GLY A 867 2.72 -35.13 -26.74
N CYS A 868 3.58 -34.77 -27.70
CA CYS A 868 3.77 -35.48 -28.97
C CYS A 868 5.25 -35.59 -29.30
N GLU A 869 5.65 -36.69 -29.94
CA GLU A 869 7.02 -36.91 -30.43
C GLU A 869 7.03 -37.09 -31.95
N VAL A 870 7.70 -36.18 -32.66
CA VAL A 870 7.94 -36.23 -34.11
C VAL A 870 9.39 -36.62 -34.35
N SER A 871 9.64 -37.61 -35.22
CA SER A 871 10.98 -38.13 -35.52
C SER A 871 11.24 -38.16 -37.03
N PHE A 872 12.42 -37.74 -37.46
CA PHE A 872 12.82 -37.70 -38.88
C PHE A 872 14.34 -37.78 -39.06
N GLU A 873 14.81 -38.10 -40.27
CA GLU A 873 16.23 -38.21 -40.59
C GLU A 873 16.79 -36.89 -41.15
N ILE A 874 17.95 -36.44 -40.66
CA ILE A 874 18.68 -35.28 -41.17
C ILE A 874 19.71 -35.76 -42.21
N PRO A 875 19.65 -35.24 -43.47
CA PRO A 875 20.64 -35.54 -44.50
C PRO A 875 22.10 -35.20 -44.08
N PRO A 876 23.07 -36.09 -44.34
CA PRO A 876 24.44 -35.98 -43.78
C PRO A 876 25.31 -34.84 -44.36
N ASN A 877 24.82 -34.11 -45.38
CA ASN A 877 25.59 -33.07 -46.10
C ASN A 877 25.23 -31.62 -45.69
N LEU A 878 24.47 -31.42 -44.61
CA LEU A 878 23.98 -30.11 -44.19
C LEU A 878 24.93 -29.40 -43.20
N LYS A 879 24.96 -28.06 -43.23
CA LYS A 879 25.73 -27.24 -42.28
C LYS A 879 24.92 -26.96 -41.01
N TRP A 880 25.34 -27.56 -39.90
CA TRP A 880 24.64 -27.50 -38.61
C TRP A 880 24.37 -26.08 -38.09
N GLU A 881 25.32 -25.16 -38.23
CA GLU A 881 25.21 -23.75 -37.77
C GLU A 881 24.07 -22.96 -38.44
N THR A 882 23.59 -23.42 -39.60
CA THR A 882 22.55 -22.74 -40.39
C THR A 882 21.19 -23.44 -40.37
N LEU A 883 21.09 -24.62 -39.73
CA LEU A 883 19.84 -25.37 -39.67
C LEU A 883 18.87 -24.76 -38.65
N ARG A 884 17.65 -24.48 -39.11
CA ARG A 884 16.53 -24.07 -38.24
C ARG A 884 15.40 -25.08 -38.31
N LEU A 885 14.68 -25.23 -37.20
CA LEU A 885 13.43 -25.95 -37.13
C LEU A 885 12.30 -24.93 -37.01
N VAL A 886 11.32 -25.00 -37.91
CA VAL A 886 10.00 -24.43 -37.62
C VAL A 886 9.25 -25.44 -36.77
N LEU A 887 8.75 -24.98 -35.63
CA LEU A 887 7.85 -25.71 -34.76
C LEU A 887 6.44 -25.13 -34.90
N CYS A 888 5.45 -26.01 -34.85
CA CYS A 888 4.07 -25.69 -35.14
C CYS A 888 3.14 -26.56 -34.28
N ALA A 889 2.33 -25.97 -33.42
CA ALA A 889 1.30 -26.67 -32.64
C ALA A 889 0.39 -25.68 -31.89
N GLY A 890 -0.81 -26.15 -31.51
CA GLY A 890 -1.68 -25.42 -30.60
C GLY A 890 -1.15 -25.47 -29.16
N ASN A 891 -1.09 -24.31 -28.50
CA ASN A 891 -0.81 -24.15 -27.06
C ASN A 891 0.49 -24.84 -26.56
N ILE A 892 1.61 -24.63 -27.29
CA ILE A 892 2.92 -25.20 -26.92
C ILE A 892 3.45 -24.55 -25.64
N GLY A 893 3.91 -25.36 -24.68
CA GLY A 893 4.62 -24.89 -23.49
C GLY A 893 6.14 -24.94 -23.62
N SER A 894 6.65 -26.07 -24.11
CA SER A 894 8.06 -26.22 -24.49
C SER A 894 8.24 -27.30 -25.55
N ALA A 895 9.38 -27.28 -26.23
CA ALA A 895 9.78 -28.32 -27.17
C ALA A 895 11.24 -28.73 -26.92
N LYS A 896 11.47 -30.02 -26.71
CA LYS A 896 12.80 -30.62 -26.51
C LYS A 896 13.26 -31.26 -27.81
N ILE A 897 14.46 -30.92 -28.28
CA ILE A 897 15.05 -31.45 -29.53
C ILE A 897 16.19 -32.40 -29.17
N LEU A 898 16.15 -33.62 -29.68
CA LEU A 898 17.15 -34.66 -29.49
C LEU A 898 17.73 -35.07 -30.87
N LEU A 899 19.04 -35.27 -30.94
CA LEU A 899 19.73 -35.89 -32.08
C LEU A 899 20.30 -37.24 -31.65
N ASN A 900 19.96 -38.31 -32.36
CA ASN A 900 20.31 -39.71 -32.03
C ASN A 900 20.03 -40.07 -30.56
N GLY A 901 18.89 -39.61 -30.01
CA GLY A 901 18.50 -39.82 -28.62
C GLY A 901 19.23 -38.96 -27.57
N LYS A 902 20.11 -38.04 -27.98
CA LYS A 902 20.79 -37.07 -27.08
C LYS A 902 20.14 -35.69 -27.24
N LEU A 903 19.65 -35.09 -26.14
CA LEU A 903 19.12 -33.72 -26.14
C LEU A 903 20.16 -32.73 -26.67
N VAL A 904 19.74 -31.75 -27.49
CA VAL A 904 20.61 -30.72 -28.10
C VAL A 904 20.05 -29.29 -28.09
N ASN A 905 18.74 -29.11 -27.90
CA ASN A 905 18.11 -27.80 -27.69
C ASN A 905 16.78 -27.97 -26.91
N VAL A 906 16.37 -26.95 -26.16
CA VAL A 906 15.05 -26.87 -25.51
C VAL A 906 14.49 -25.46 -25.71
N ALA A 907 13.42 -25.34 -26.49
CA ALA A 907 12.67 -24.10 -26.61
C ALA A 907 11.59 -24.03 -25.52
N HIS A 908 11.52 -22.92 -24.81
CA HIS A 908 10.45 -22.60 -23.88
C HIS A 908 9.64 -21.44 -24.46
N PHE A 909 8.30 -21.58 -24.47
CA PHE A 909 7.39 -20.58 -24.99
C PHE A 909 6.65 -19.96 -23.81
N GLU A 910 7.07 -18.76 -23.39
CA GLU A 910 6.39 -17.99 -22.35
C GLU A 910 5.36 -17.07 -23.01
N LEU A 911 4.07 -17.34 -22.79
CA LEU A 911 2.97 -16.40 -23.02
C LEU A 911 3.02 -15.30 -21.95
N ASP A 912 4.08 -14.51 -21.91
CA ASP A 912 4.27 -13.41 -20.97
C ASP A 912 4.79 -12.14 -21.68
N ALA A 913 3.92 -11.13 -21.68
CA ALA A 913 4.19 -9.70 -21.93
C ALA A 913 4.77 -9.28 -23.30
N VAL A 914 3.89 -8.86 -24.22
CA VAL A 914 3.80 -7.46 -24.71
C VAL A 914 2.34 -7.17 -25.15
N HIS A 915 1.70 -6.18 -24.51
CA HIS A 915 0.41 -5.55 -24.88
C HIS A 915 -0.81 -6.45 -25.21
N LEU A 916 -1.45 -6.99 -24.17
CA LEU A 916 -2.91 -7.14 -24.15
C LEU A 916 -3.46 -6.46 -22.89
N TYR A 917 -4.55 -5.71 -23.06
CA TYR A 917 -5.28 -5.09 -21.95
C TYR A 917 -6.04 -6.15 -21.14
N ASP A 918 -6.36 -5.78 -19.90
CA ASP A 918 -6.85 -6.64 -18.83
C ASP A 918 -8.32 -7.10 -19.04
N GLU A 919 -8.54 -8.00 -20.01
CA GLU A 919 -9.73 -8.86 -20.10
C GLU A 919 -9.29 -10.23 -20.63
N CYS A 920 -9.69 -11.30 -19.93
CA CYS A 920 -9.34 -12.67 -20.34
C CYS A 920 -10.02 -13.01 -21.67
N VAL A 921 -9.25 -13.04 -22.75
CA VAL A 921 -9.67 -13.70 -24.00
C VAL A 921 -9.88 -15.17 -23.67
N GLU A 922 -11.13 -15.58 -23.50
CA GLU A 922 -11.51 -16.97 -23.68
C GLU A 922 -11.11 -17.35 -25.11
N LEU A 923 -10.05 -18.17 -25.24
CA LEU A 923 -9.62 -18.77 -26.50
C LEU A 923 -10.75 -19.69 -27.00
N LEU A 924 -11.71 -19.10 -27.70
CA LEU A 924 -13.00 -19.71 -28.02
C LEU A 924 -12.95 -20.68 -29.21
N GLU A 925 -11.91 -20.61 -30.05
CA GLU A 925 -11.67 -21.51 -31.18
C GLU A 925 -10.17 -21.81 -31.34
N SER A 926 -9.84 -22.79 -32.20
CA SER A 926 -8.47 -23.31 -32.38
C SER A 926 -7.52 -22.30 -33.05
N HIS A 927 -6.30 -22.16 -32.53
CA HIS A 927 -5.17 -21.45 -33.17
C HIS A 927 -3.89 -22.30 -33.12
N VAL A 928 -3.02 -22.13 -34.12
CA VAL A 928 -1.70 -22.78 -34.20
C VAL A 928 -0.58 -21.76 -34.10
N TYR A 929 0.36 -21.97 -33.19
CA TYR A 929 1.55 -21.14 -33.01
C TYR A 929 2.68 -21.66 -33.90
N LEU A 930 3.23 -20.79 -34.74
CA LEU A 930 4.43 -21.06 -35.54
C LEU A 930 5.61 -20.24 -35.02
N THR A 931 6.74 -20.92 -34.86
CA THR A 931 7.98 -20.33 -34.34
C THR A 931 9.20 -21.01 -34.97
N SER A 932 10.21 -20.22 -35.32
CA SER A 932 11.48 -20.72 -35.88
C SER A 932 12.58 -20.64 -34.84
N ILE A 933 13.20 -21.79 -34.56
CA ILE A 933 14.33 -21.91 -33.62
C ILE A 933 15.55 -22.55 -34.29
N PRO A 934 16.79 -22.25 -33.86
CA PRO A 934 17.98 -22.94 -34.36
C PRO A 934 18.00 -24.41 -33.91
N LEU A 935 18.55 -25.30 -34.73
CA LEU A 935 18.66 -26.73 -34.38
C LEU A 935 19.64 -26.98 -33.22
N LEU A 936 20.73 -26.21 -33.15
CA LEU A 936 21.72 -26.23 -32.07
C LEU A 936 21.74 -24.87 -31.37
N GLU A 937 21.67 -24.87 -30.04
CA GLU A 937 21.76 -23.64 -29.25
C GLU A 937 23.24 -23.21 -29.10
N THR A 938 23.59 -22.05 -29.66
CA THR A 938 24.95 -21.48 -29.51
C THR A 938 25.03 -20.58 -28.27
N ARG A 939 26.20 -20.56 -27.60
CA ARG A 939 26.45 -20.01 -26.25
C ARG A 939 26.06 -18.54 -25.96
N GLN A 940 25.54 -17.77 -26.92
CA GLN A 940 25.36 -16.32 -26.78
C GLN A 940 23.91 -15.85 -26.57
N SER A 941 22.90 -16.69 -26.80
CA SER A 941 21.49 -16.24 -26.79
C SER A 941 20.76 -16.34 -25.45
N ASN A 942 21.19 -17.16 -24.48
CA ASN A 942 20.49 -17.26 -23.19
C ASN A 942 21.40 -17.57 -21.99
N ARG A 943 21.24 -16.83 -20.87
CA ARG A 943 22.15 -16.91 -19.69
C ARG A 943 21.90 -18.13 -18.78
N HIS A 944 21.00 -19.04 -19.15
CA HIS A 944 20.53 -20.14 -18.30
C HIS A 944 20.70 -21.56 -18.90
N ALA A 945 21.21 -21.70 -20.12
CA ALA A 945 21.55 -23.00 -20.69
C ALA A 945 22.74 -23.64 -19.96
N ARG A 946 22.54 -24.81 -19.34
CA ARG A 946 23.50 -25.44 -18.41
C ARG A 946 24.28 -26.63 -18.99
N TYR A 947 24.21 -26.85 -20.30
CA TYR A 947 24.82 -27.99 -21.00
C TYR A 947 25.61 -27.54 -22.23
N VAL A 948 26.66 -28.28 -22.56
CA VAL A 948 27.45 -28.12 -23.79
C VAL A 948 27.21 -29.36 -24.64
N PHE A 949 26.69 -29.18 -25.85
CA PHE A 949 26.40 -30.28 -26.77
C PHE A 949 27.56 -30.43 -27.77
N GLU A 950 28.05 -31.66 -27.91
CA GLU A 950 29.09 -32.04 -28.89
C GLU A 950 28.43 -32.49 -30.19
N GLU A 951 29.05 -32.18 -31.34
CA GLU A 951 28.58 -32.57 -32.67
C GLU A 951 28.51 -34.11 -32.83
N PRO A 952 27.45 -34.66 -33.43
CA PRO A 952 27.36 -36.09 -33.73
C PRO A 952 28.29 -36.48 -34.92
N PRO A 953 28.80 -37.73 -34.96
CA PRO A 953 29.77 -38.16 -35.96
C PRO A 953 29.18 -38.18 -37.39
N THR A 954 29.84 -37.46 -38.30
CA THR A 954 29.38 -37.09 -39.66
C THR A 954 29.38 -38.21 -40.71
N LYS A 955 29.16 -39.48 -40.30
CA LYS A 955 29.12 -40.65 -41.22
C LYS A 955 27.96 -41.62 -40.99
N GLN A 956 27.01 -41.28 -40.13
CA GLN A 956 25.73 -41.99 -40.02
C GLN A 956 24.58 -41.06 -40.37
N VAL A 957 23.45 -41.66 -40.76
CA VAL A 957 22.16 -40.96 -40.84
C VAL A 957 21.78 -40.55 -39.43
N ASN A 958 21.55 -39.25 -39.22
CA ASN A 958 21.25 -38.70 -37.90
C ASN A 958 19.73 -38.58 -37.74
N THR A 959 19.14 -39.26 -36.76
CA THR A 959 17.73 -39.12 -36.42
C THR A 959 17.52 -37.92 -35.49
N CYS A 960 16.63 -37.02 -35.86
CA CYS A 960 16.15 -35.91 -35.04
C CYS A 960 14.79 -36.26 -34.46
N GLN A 961 14.63 -36.10 -33.15
CA GLN A 961 13.37 -36.28 -32.43
C GLN A 961 13.01 -34.95 -31.76
N VAL A 962 11.78 -34.49 -31.95
CA VAL A 962 11.24 -33.30 -31.27
C VAL A 962 10.07 -33.74 -30.40
N ILE A 963 10.19 -33.47 -29.10
CA ILE A 963 9.18 -33.78 -28.09
C ILE A 963 8.51 -32.47 -27.66
N PHE A 964 7.23 -32.32 -27.99
CA PHE A 964 6.40 -31.18 -27.61
C PHE A 964 5.75 -31.42 -26.23
N ASP A 965 5.90 -30.48 -25.31
CA ASP A 965 5.16 -30.39 -24.05
C ASP A 965 4.05 -29.32 -24.22
N LEU A 966 2.78 -29.70 -24.10
CA LEU A 966 1.63 -28.81 -24.35
C LEU A 966 1.02 -28.29 -23.04
N ARG A 967 0.53 -27.04 -23.02
CA ARG A 967 -0.12 -26.43 -21.84
C ARG A 967 -1.64 -26.70 -21.83
N GLY A 968 -2.21 -26.89 -20.64
CA GLY A 968 -3.65 -26.84 -20.38
C GLY A 968 -4.38 -28.20 -20.28
N LYS A 969 -5.52 -28.20 -19.56
CA LYS A 969 -6.38 -29.38 -19.37
C LYS A 969 -7.17 -29.69 -20.65
N VAL A 970 -6.66 -30.61 -21.47
CA VAL A 970 -7.33 -31.04 -22.70
C VAL A 970 -8.53 -31.97 -22.38
N PRO A 971 -9.77 -31.68 -22.84
CA PRO A 971 -10.87 -32.64 -22.79
C PRO A 971 -10.62 -33.77 -23.80
N ALA A 972 -10.71 -35.03 -23.36
CA ALA A 972 -10.62 -36.15 -24.29
C ALA A 972 -11.96 -36.33 -25.04
N PRO A 973 -11.96 -36.61 -26.37
CA PRO A 973 -10.83 -36.84 -27.26
C PRO A 973 -10.64 -35.71 -28.30
N VAL A 974 -9.70 -34.80 -28.07
CA VAL A 974 -9.24 -33.83 -29.09
C VAL A 974 -7.81 -34.18 -29.51
N LYS A 975 -7.58 -34.30 -30.82
CA LYS A 975 -6.24 -34.42 -31.42
C LYS A 975 -5.64 -33.02 -31.53
N ILE A 976 -4.45 -32.80 -30.97
CA ILE A 976 -3.70 -31.56 -31.21
C ILE A 976 -2.60 -31.87 -32.23
N PRO A 977 -2.68 -31.41 -33.48
CA PRO A 977 -1.65 -31.71 -34.46
C PRO A 977 -0.38 -30.90 -34.16
N CYS A 978 0.76 -31.57 -34.28
CA CYS A 978 2.09 -31.00 -34.08
C CYS A 978 2.92 -31.19 -35.36
N GLY A 979 3.63 -30.14 -35.76
CA GLY A 979 4.45 -30.08 -36.97
C GLY A 979 5.89 -29.67 -36.68
N VAL A 980 6.83 -30.34 -37.34
CA VAL A 980 8.23 -29.91 -37.44
C VAL A 980 8.60 -29.78 -38.90
N HIS A 981 9.29 -28.70 -39.26
CA HIS A 981 9.88 -28.54 -40.59
C HIS A 981 11.35 -28.09 -40.50
N LEU A 982 12.24 -28.80 -41.18
CA LEU A 982 13.68 -28.47 -41.23
C LEU A 982 13.97 -27.49 -42.38
N LEU A 983 14.26 -26.23 -42.03
CA LEU A 983 14.67 -25.20 -42.98
C LEU A 983 16.15 -25.41 -43.36
N GLY A 984 16.42 -25.68 -44.63
CA GLY A 984 17.80 -25.75 -45.14
C GLY A 984 17.98 -26.35 -46.54
N HIS A 985 17.15 -27.31 -46.95
CA HIS A 985 17.06 -27.78 -48.34
C HIS A 985 15.79 -28.63 -48.55
N ARG A 986 15.26 -28.69 -49.78
CA ARG A 986 14.11 -29.55 -50.12
C ARG A 986 14.38 -31.01 -49.74
N VAL A 987 13.53 -31.54 -48.86
CA VAL A 987 13.42 -32.98 -48.58
C VAL A 987 12.76 -33.65 -49.79
N ALA A 988 13.27 -34.82 -50.20
CA ALA A 988 12.69 -35.57 -51.33
C ALA A 988 11.49 -36.41 -50.87
N ASP A 989 10.54 -36.64 -51.78
CA ASP A 989 9.25 -37.28 -51.52
C ASP A 989 9.37 -38.60 -50.73
N VAL A 990 8.56 -38.73 -49.67
CA VAL A 990 8.24 -40.02 -49.06
C VAL A 990 7.00 -40.56 -49.77
N SER A 991 7.21 -41.53 -50.66
CA SER A 991 6.14 -42.13 -51.47
C SER A 991 5.18 -42.97 -50.62
N GLU A 992 3.89 -42.66 -50.69
CA GLU A 992 2.84 -43.67 -50.45
C GLU A 992 3.00 -44.78 -51.50
N THR A 993 3.49 -45.96 -51.08
CA THR A 993 3.06 -47.32 -51.51
C THR A 993 4.16 -48.35 -51.20
N ASP A 994 4.05 -49.02 -50.06
CA ASP A 994 4.56 -50.38 -49.88
C ASP A 994 3.60 -51.16 -48.97
N VAL A 995 2.39 -51.39 -49.49
CA VAL A 995 1.45 -52.38 -48.96
C VAL A 995 1.81 -53.72 -49.61
N VAL A 996 2.51 -54.58 -48.87
CA VAL A 996 2.83 -55.94 -49.31
C VAL A 996 1.77 -56.90 -48.76
N ASP A 997 0.92 -57.41 -49.63
CA ASP A 997 -0.10 -58.43 -49.31
C ASP A 997 0.36 -59.83 -49.73
N HIS A 998 0.27 -60.79 -48.80
CA HIS A 998 0.48 -62.22 -49.02
C HIS A 998 -0.43 -63.06 -48.08
N GLY A 999 -1.64 -63.39 -48.55
CA GLY A 999 -2.31 -64.64 -48.16
C GLY A 999 -1.72 -65.86 -48.92
N PRO A 1000 -2.21 -67.11 -48.71
CA PRO A 1000 -3.50 -67.49 -48.11
C PRO A 1000 -3.41 -68.69 -47.10
N THR A 1001 -4.55 -69.38 -46.86
CA THR A 1001 -4.71 -70.73 -46.23
C THR A 1001 -4.44 -70.84 -44.71
N GLN A 1002 -5.19 -71.60 -43.88
CA GLN A 1002 -6.48 -72.33 -44.04
C GLN A 1002 -7.05 -72.72 -42.64
N LEU A 1003 -8.30 -73.21 -42.61
CA LEU A 1003 -8.93 -74.06 -41.55
C LEU A 1003 -9.51 -73.42 -40.26
N LEU A 1004 -10.85 -73.42 -40.24
CA LEU A 1004 -11.78 -73.72 -39.12
C LEU A 1004 -11.38 -75.00 -38.33
N PRO A 1005 -11.99 -75.35 -37.16
CA PRO A 1005 -13.35 -75.01 -36.71
C PRO A 1005 -13.55 -74.76 -35.18
N ASP A 1006 -14.83 -74.71 -34.79
CA ASP A 1006 -15.41 -75.07 -33.48
C ASP A 1006 -15.12 -74.19 -32.24
N ALA A 1007 -15.97 -74.15 -31.20
CA ALA A 1007 -17.44 -74.34 -31.08
C ALA A 1007 -17.83 -74.01 -29.62
N MET A 1008 -19.13 -73.82 -29.37
CA MET A 1008 -19.78 -73.90 -28.05
C MET A 1008 -19.40 -72.83 -26.99
N ALA A 1009 -20.28 -72.45 -26.04
CA ALA A 1009 -21.74 -72.53 -25.92
C ALA A 1009 -22.16 -71.80 -24.61
N VAL A 1010 -23.46 -71.42 -24.49
CA VAL A 1010 -24.33 -71.68 -23.31
C VAL A 1010 -23.94 -71.01 -21.95
N ASP A 1011 -24.84 -70.38 -21.18
CA ASP A 1011 -26.27 -70.09 -21.37
C ASP A 1011 -26.77 -69.07 -20.31
N ASP A 1012 -28.03 -68.66 -20.49
CA ASP A 1012 -29.07 -68.43 -19.47
C ASP A 1012 -28.97 -67.29 -18.43
N ASP A 1013 -29.85 -66.32 -18.67
CA ASP A 1013 -31.06 -66.05 -17.87
C ASP A 1013 -31.13 -65.02 -16.72
N ILE A 1014 -32.09 -64.09 -16.94
CA ILE A 1014 -33.30 -63.81 -16.14
C ILE A 1014 -33.12 -63.57 -14.62
N TYR A 1015 -33.40 -62.34 -14.16
CA TYR A 1015 -34.66 -62.05 -13.43
C TYR A 1015 -34.95 -60.55 -13.25
N ASP A 1016 -36.22 -60.26 -13.02
CA ASP A 1016 -36.81 -58.97 -12.67
C ASP A 1016 -36.35 -58.40 -11.30
N ASP A 1017 -36.66 -57.11 -11.16
CA ASP A 1017 -37.41 -56.52 -10.03
C ASP A 1017 -36.72 -55.66 -8.94
N GLN A 1018 -37.35 -54.49 -8.77
CA GLN A 1018 -37.64 -53.75 -7.53
C GLN A 1018 -36.59 -52.90 -6.75
N HIS A 1019 -37.10 -51.71 -6.36
CA HIS A 1019 -36.89 -51.01 -5.07
C HIS A 1019 -35.53 -50.32 -4.79
N GLN A 1020 -35.43 -49.19 -4.04
CA GLN A 1020 -36.41 -48.22 -3.51
C GLN A 1020 -35.71 -46.88 -3.10
N ASP A 1021 -36.49 -45.87 -2.73
CA ASP A 1021 -36.08 -44.57 -2.15
C ASP A 1021 -35.23 -44.62 -0.86
N CYS A 1022 -34.40 -43.59 -0.66
CA CYS A 1022 -34.32 -42.69 0.52
C CYS A 1022 -32.98 -41.90 0.50
N GLY A 1023 -32.86 -40.62 0.90
CA GLY A 1023 -33.85 -39.62 1.32
C GLY A 1023 -33.22 -38.55 2.23
N GLN A 1024 -33.64 -37.27 2.09
CA GLN A 1024 -33.40 -36.12 3.02
C GLN A 1024 -31.92 -35.67 3.21
N GLU A 1025 -31.59 -34.40 3.48
CA GLU A 1025 -32.32 -33.11 3.59
C GLU A 1025 -31.35 -31.98 3.11
N ALA A 1026 -31.66 -30.69 2.94
CA ALA A 1026 -32.80 -29.86 3.37
C ALA A 1026 -33.16 -28.74 2.36
N SER A 1027 -33.57 -27.57 2.85
CA SER A 1027 -34.04 -26.36 2.12
C SER A 1027 -33.83 -25.11 3.02
N PRO A 1028 -34.28 -23.86 2.73
CA PRO A 1028 -34.97 -23.34 1.54
C PRO A 1028 -34.54 -21.94 1.00
N ILE A 1029 -35.04 -21.65 -0.20
CA ILE A 1029 -35.50 -20.36 -0.76
C ILE A 1029 -35.49 -19.12 0.15
N ARG A 1030 -35.03 -17.97 -0.37
CA ARG A 1030 -35.72 -16.67 -0.17
C ARG A 1030 -35.49 -15.63 -1.29
N LEU A 1031 -36.56 -15.34 -2.02
CA LEU A 1031 -36.77 -14.08 -2.74
C LEU A 1031 -37.34 -13.04 -1.77
N HIS A 1032 -36.79 -11.83 -1.79
CA HIS A 1032 -37.47 -10.57 -1.43
C HIS A 1032 -36.87 -9.47 -2.32
N GLY A 1033 -37.63 -8.53 -2.87
CA GLY A 1033 -39.04 -8.22 -2.66
C GLY A 1033 -39.20 -6.71 -2.55
N THR A 1034 -39.74 -6.09 -3.59
CA THR A 1034 -39.86 -4.63 -3.72
C THR A 1034 -40.93 -4.00 -2.82
N SER A 1035 -40.62 -2.80 -2.32
CA SER A 1035 -41.52 -1.70 -1.91
C SER A 1035 -42.69 -1.94 -0.93
N SER A 1036 -42.61 -1.20 0.19
CA SER A 1036 -43.63 -0.24 0.67
C SER A 1036 -45.00 -0.70 1.23
N THR A 1037 -45.28 -0.21 2.45
CA THR A 1037 -46.56 0.36 2.95
C THR A 1037 -47.44 -0.46 3.93
N LEU A 1038 -47.34 -0.06 5.21
CA LEU A 1038 -48.35 0.11 6.29
C LEU A 1038 -49.58 -0.84 6.48
N VAL A 1039 -49.60 -1.48 7.68
CA VAL A 1039 -50.64 -1.39 8.77
C VAL A 1039 -52.12 -1.67 8.39
N ILE A 1040 -52.74 -2.84 8.67
CA ILE A 1040 -53.26 -3.40 9.97
C ILE A 1040 -54.48 -2.59 10.50
N MET A 1041 -55.66 -3.10 10.91
CA MET A 1041 -56.15 -4.29 11.68
C MET A 1041 -57.37 -4.97 11.00
N LYS A 1042 -57.67 -6.28 11.09
CA LYS A 1042 -57.70 -7.32 12.17
C LYS A 1042 -59.07 -7.46 12.86
N LEU A 1043 -59.55 -8.72 13.02
CA LEU A 1043 -60.51 -9.36 13.96
C LEU A 1043 -60.87 -10.73 13.30
N ASN A 1044 -60.94 -11.90 13.93
CA ASN A 1044 -60.87 -12.37 15.32
C ASN A 1044 -60.17 -13.76 15.38
N GLY A 1045 -59.69 -14.16 16.56
CA GLY A 1045 -59.04 -15.46 16.81
C GLY A 1045 -57.77 -15.29 17.62
#